data_AF-A0A517NRH1-F1
#
_entry.id   AF-A0A517NRH1-F1
#
_cell.length_a   1.000
_cell.length_b   1.000
_cell.length_c   1.000
_cell.angle_alpha   90.00
_cell.angle_beta   90.00
_cell.angle_gamma   90.00
#
_symmetry.space_group_name_H-M   'P 1'
#
loop_
_entity.id
_entity.type
_entity.pdbx_description
1 polymer ?
#
loop_
_entity_poly.entity_id
_entity_poly.type
_entity_poly.pdbx_seq_one_letter_code
_entity_poly.pdbx_strand_id
1 'polypeptide(L)'
;MPRSKNARRSARLSTPPHRSSRRRLLLQPLESRRLLVGDNEISEAIPAVIGVNTAEIDNPLDVDMWSVDLLAGQTIGIDIDSIDYVDAAIRVFDGAGNELAEDDASRGPGLEYGDLEAFLTFEAPSTATYYVGVSSFSNISYDPVTGSGATAGDSIGFYDLIIGDAPDEYLFIVNSTDDSGDTNPGDGFAEDATGMTTLRAAIEESNAVGGDDSIVEIVFDFENPLDVSNPFAVPDPTTGRYMIQPATPLPAIMEPVFATAYGLFALNFPPLQIDGLNVSGGATDGLRITGDSVGLEGFAISNFPGDGIDISGSQASTLFSNLVFDNGANGIRLNQTADSSVEGNQVLDNGKAGIQIVGATSTGNVLVANSVGQNTFDSLSTPEGNGTFGIQIASALNTLIANQVVGNQNVGIAITDPTADLNRLVGNYVGTDYSGANSGNSSFGILVRSSNNTIGEPGFGNTISGNGRSGLVLSGPSANNNVVQGNYIGTNDDGSVAVPNSAFGIFVTGANNNTIGGAFLEEGNVVSGNGGSGVAIATNASGNVVEGNAIGLNGNRDDALPNGSTGIFLRAGANNTQIRGNSIAGNPGTQLLIAGASTTNNVVASNLIGLDDFGAVVPGGSNAIFIQSPGNTVGGATISEANFIGGSATGITLSQPSASNNSIANNYIGSDGFFDFGMTTGIRVTNGAHENTLGPGNSIGFNSARAIQVTGSNTVENTITENSLFDNGFGIDLLPPGNALNPNDAGDADTGANELQNSATSLAVDVTIVSASSLSISIDYFVDSDPSEVAYPLRVEFFSAVFDPANPDTVQGEIFVGFDEFQASDFANGGTNYTVVTSSMTGLAGVTHGTATVTDANGNTSEFTTPALVNVLNPPSVASVNSNPLNPLDVNGHDGVTPLDLLLVFDGLSQQAAGAHGESAASSAMTDTNGDGKTSPADALAVINYLAEQAAPVSASTEARSFLSDWSDDDEEDDALEPWDAALMDIAWEV
;
A
#
# COMPACT_ATOMS: atom_id res chain seq x y z
N MET A 1 -19.23 -6.65 18.91
CA MET A 1 -18.98 -7.59 20.04
C MET A 1 -17.73 -8.40 19.68
N PRO A 2 -16.70 -8.53 20.55
CA PRO A 2 -15.39 -9.01 20.11
C PRO A 2 -15.10 -10.45 20.54
N ARG A 3 -14.38 -11.19 19.69
CA ARG A 3 -13.50 -12.29 20.10
C ARG A 3 -12.23 -12.29 19.24
N SER A 4 -11.12 -11.92 19.86
CA SER A 4 -9.75 -12.10 19.37
C SER A 4 -9.08 -13.25 20.15
N LYS A 5 -8.40 -14.14 19.42
CA LYS A 5 -7.38 -15.11 19.88
C LYS A 5 -6.58 -15.49 18.64
N ASN A 6 -5.34 -15.08 18.42
CA ASN A 6 -4.05 -15.64 18.90
C ASN A 6 -3.10 -15.43 17.68
N ALA A 7 -1.79 -15.24 17.73
CA ALA A 7 -0.79 -15.14 18.78
C ALA A 7 0.44 -14.41 18.20
N ARG A 8 1.11 -13.66 19.06
CA ARG A 8 2.28 -12.82 18.79
C ARG A 8 3.56 -13.66 18.58
N ARG A 9 4.37 -13.27 17.61
CA ARG A 9 5.85 -13.34 17.68
C ARG A 9 6.43 -12.00 17.19
N SER A 10 6.54 -11.05 18.12
CA SER A 10 7.24 -9.78 17.92
C SER A 10 8.68 -9.94 18.43
N ALA A 11 9.64 -9.66 17.54
CA ALA A 11 11.04 -9.48 17.87
C ALA A 11 11.24 -8.10 18.51
N ARG A 12 12.12 -8.07 19.52
CA ARG A 12 12.45 -6.95 20.39
C ARG A 12 12.69 -5.62 19.64
N LEU A 13 11.79 -4.67 19.81
CA LEU A 13 12.16 -3.25 19.94
C LEU A 13 12.20 -2.91 21.44
N SER A 14 13.28 -2.26 21.86
CA SER A 14 13.41 -1.64 23.17
C SER A 14 12.41 -0.49 23.29
N THR A 15 11.35 -0.72 24.04
CA THR A 15 10.44 0.34 24.51
C THR A 15 11.20 1.27 25.47
N PRO A 16 11.15 2.60 25.30
CA PRO A 16 11.36 3.51 26.43
C PRO A 16 10.28 3.21 27.49
N PRO A 17 10.55 3.37 28.78
CA PRO A 17 9.57 3.06 29.80
C PRO A 17 8.37 4.00 29.64
N HIS A 18 7.18 3.43 29.44
CA HIS A 18 5.92 4.14 29.68
C HIS A 18 5.94 4.66 31.13
N ARG A 19 6.32 5.93 31.34
CA ARG A 19 6.18 6.62 32.62
C ARG A 19 4.74 7.11 32.80
N SER A 20 3.81 6.16 32.81
CA SER A 20 2.41 6.37 33.23
C SER A 20 2.23 6.19 34.75
N SER A 21 3.30 6.09 35.51
CA SER A 21 3.27 5.76 36.94
C SER A 21 2.84 6.93 37.84
N ARG A 22 2.85 8.18 37.36
CA ARG A 22 2.45 9.36 38.14
C ARG A 22 1.09 9.99 37.78
N ARG A 23 0.37 9.52 36.74
CA ARG A 23 -1.09 9.82 36.57
C ARG A 23 -1.97 9.07 37.59
N ARG A 24 -1.43 8.77 38.77
CA ARG A 24 -2.11 8.09 39.88
C ARG A 24 -2.00 8.89 41.18
N LEU A 25 -2.07 10.21 41.10
CA LEU A 25 -2.32 11.06 42.27
C LEU A 25 -3.79 11.49 42.28
N LEU A 26 -4.70 10.53 42.50
CA LEU A 26 -6.06 10.80 43.01
C LEU A 26 -6.89 9.54 43.35
N LEU A 27 -6.37 8.32 43.14
CA LEU A 27 -6.88 7.09 43.76
C LEU A 27 -5.78 6.01 43.81
N GLN A 28 -4.86 6.13 44.77
CA GLN A 28 -4.20 4.94 45.33
C GLN A 28 -5.06 4.38 46.48
N PRO A 29 -5.09 3.06 46.69
CA PRO A 29 -5.80 2.47 47.83
C PRO A 29 -5.26 3.02 49.15
N LEU A 30 -6.14 3.23 50.13
CA LEU A 30 -5.86 3.59 51.54
C LEU A 30 -4.87 2.67 52.29
N GLU A 31 -4.19 1.72 51.62
CA GLU A 31 -3.44 0.63 52.24
C GLU A 31 -1.93 0.87 52.40
N SER A 32 -1.39 2.03 51.95
CA SER A 32 0.04 2.37 52.08
C SER A 32 0.36 3.55 53.01
N ARG A 33 -0.61 4.18 53.68
CA ARG A 33 -0.38 5.28 54.63
C ARG A 33 0.07 4.74 55.99
N ARG A 34 1.25 5.15 56.47
CA ARG A 34 1.86 4.61 57.68
C ARG A 34 1.72 5.64 58.82
N LEU A 35 0.96 5.30 59.86
CA LEU A 35 0.97 6.02 61.14
C LEU A 35 2.24 5.64 61.89
N LEU A 36 3.12 6.61 62.10
CA LEU A 36 4.38 6.44 62.80
C LEU A 36 4.19 6.86 64.26
N VAL A 37 3.68 5.92 65.07
CA VAL A 37 3.38 6.22 66.48
C VAL A 37 4.58 5.87 67.33
N GLY A 38 5.28 6.88 67.83
CA GLY A 38 6.31 6.74 68.85
C GLY A 38 7.71 6.48 68.29
N ASP A 39 8.08 7.16 67.21
CA ASP A 39 9.40 7.18 66.58
C ASP A 39 10.08 8.54 66.76
N ASN A 40 9.95 9.12 67.95
CA ASN A 40 10.49 10.43 68.30
C ASN A 40 12.01 10.40 68.60
N GLU A 41 12.64 9.24 68.44
CA GLU A 41 14.04 8.98 68.80
C GLU A 41 14.80 8.25 67.69
N ILE A 42 16.09 8.55 67.57
CA ILE A 42 17.05 7.88 66.69
C ILE A 42 17.04 6.36 66.84
N SER A 43 16.78 5.85 68.06
CA SER A 43 16.76 4.40 68.32
C SER A 43 15.53 3.69 67.75
N GLU A 44 14.49 4.47 67.44
CA GLU A 44 13.20 4.04 66.88
C GLU A 44 13.09 4.41 65.40
N ALA A 45 14.10 5.10 64.86
CA ALA A 45 14.09 5.64 63.52
C ALA A 45 13.86 4.58 62.44
N ILE A 46 13.04 4.94 61.46
CA ILE A 46 12.63 4.05 60.39
C ILE A 46 13.55 4.28 59.18
N PRO A 47 14.09 3.22 58.56
CA PRO A 47 14.86 3.38 57.32
C PRO A 47 14.02 4.06 56.24
N ALA A 48 14.48 5.24 55.81
CA ALA A 48 13.90 5.93 54.66
C ALA A 48 14.25 5.19 53.37
N VAL A 49 13.31 5.20 52.44
CA VAL A 49 13.58 4.82 51.05
C VAL A 49 14.09 6.07 50.34
N ILE A 50 15.14 5.92 49.51
CA ILE A 50 15.53 6.97 48.56
C ILE A 50 14.39 7.09 47.53
N GLY A 51 13.68 8.22 47.55
CA GLY A 51 12.37 8.43 46.94
C GLY A 51 11.35 9.00 47.94
N VAL A 52 10.06 8.72 47.73
CA VAL A 52 8.94 9.27 48.52
C VAL A 52 8.64 8.39 49.74
N ASN A 53 8.54 9.01 50.92
CA ASN A 53 8.18 8.41 52.20
C ASN A 53 6.95 9.12 52.78
N THR A 54 5.76 8.53 52.63
CA THR A 54 4.51 9.13 53.14
C THR A 54 4.30 8.84 54.63
N ALA A 55 4.03 9.87 55.43
CA ALA A 55 3.69 9.77 56.85
C ALA A 55 2.71 10.89 57.29
N GLU A 56 2.40 10.92 58.58
CA GLU A 56 1.46 11.86 59.19
C GLU A 56 2.04 12.34 60.51
N ILE A 57 2.14 13.65 60.70
CA ILE A 57 2.34 14.25 62.02
C ILE A 57 1.01 14.10 62.74
N ASP A 58 0.86 13.07 63.57
CA ASP A 58 -0.45 12.61 64.05
C ASP A 58 -0.97 13.40 65.26
N ASN A 59 -0.06 14.11 65.94
CA ASN A 59 -0.35 14.97 67.07
C ASN A 59 0.67 16.12 67.20
N PRO A 60 0.36 17.19 67.93
CA PRO A 60 1.26 18.35 68.02
C PRO A 60 2.65 18.07 68.60
N LEU A 61 2.84 17.00 69.37
CA LEU A 61 4.15 16.66 69.95
C LEU A 61 4.93 15.65 69.09
N ASP A 62 4.34 15.23 67.98
CA ASP A 62 4.87 14.17 67.15
C ASP A 62 6.13 14.61 66.40
N VAL A 63 7.06 13.67 66.28
CA VAL A 63 8.32 13.77 65.57
C VAL A 63 8.55 12.42 64.92
N ASP A 64 8.53 12.42 63.60
CA ASP A 64 8.83 11.22 62.83
C ASP A 64 10.34 11.18 62.56
N MET A 65 11.00 10.09 62.97
CA MET A 65 12.44 9.94 62.81
C MET A 65 12.76 8.91 61.73
N TRP A 66 13.51 9.35 60.72
CA TRP A 66 13.93 8.54 59.59
C TRP A 66 15.44 8.33 59.61
N SER A 67 15.92 7.18 59.12
CA SER A 67 17.37 6.91 58.99
C SER A 67 17.78 6.71 57.53
N VAL A 68 18.89 7.31 57.12
CA VAL A 68 19.44 7.23 55.76
C VAL A 68 20.95 6.94 55.80
N ASP A 69 21.41 5.96 55.01
CA ASP A 69 22.83 5.64 54.88
C ASP A 69 23.46 6.44 53.74
N LEU A 70 24.46 7.28 54.04
CA LEU A 70 25.12 8.15 53.07
C LEU A 70 26.62 7.90 53.00
N LEU A 71 27.22 8.11 51.82
CA LEU A 71 28.67 8.07 51.61
C LEU A 71 29.30 9.45 51.89
N ALA A 72 30.58 9.49 52.29
CA ALA A 72 31.30 10.76 52.47
C ALA A 72 31.31 11.57 51.17
N GLY A 73 30.84 12.83 51.24
CA GLY A 73 30.71 13.75 50.10
C GLY A 73 29.48 13.49 49.22
N GLN A 74 28.59 12.58 49.61
CA GLN A 74 27.29 12.43 48.94
C GLN A 74 26.37 13.57 49.38
N THR A 75 25.80 14.28 48.41
CA THR A 75 24.82 15.36 48.63
C THR A 75 23.42 14.83 48.34
N ILE A 76 22.48 15.04 49.26
CA ILE A 76 21.07 14.68 49.10
C ILE A 76 20.18 15.92 49.26
N GLY A 77 19.04 15.94 48.55
CA GLY A 77 17.91 16.79 48.84
C GLY A 77 16.96 16.10 49.82
N ILE A 78 16.44 16.86 50.79
CA ILE A 78 15.44 16.42 51.77
C ILE A 78 14.30 17.42 51.67
N ASP A 79 13.15 16.95 51.18
CA ASP A 79 12.01 17.79 50.83
C ASP A 79 10.73 17.29 51.51
N ILE A 80 9.84 18.21 51.87
CA ILE A 80 8.55 17.92 52.49
C ILE A 80 7.44 18.50 51.62
N ASP A 81 6.73 17.60 50.93
CA ASP A 81 5.50 17.95 50.21
C ASP A 81 4.31 17.85 51.16
N SER A 82 3.70 19.01 51.46
CA SER A 82 2.58 19.10 52.38
C SER A 82 1.27 18.67 51.72
N ILE A 83 0.62 17.61 52.23
CA ILE A 83 -0.65 17.12 51.68
C ILE A 83 -1.86 17.82 52.32
N ASP A 84 -1.75 18.19 53.61
CA ASP A 84 -2.83 18.77 54.43
C ASP A 84 -2.47 20.15 55.05
N TYR A 85 -1.57 20.92 54.43
CA TYR A 85 -1.10 22.24 54.92
C TYR A 85 -0.43 22.19 56.31
N VAL A 86 0.45 21.22 56.50
CA VAL A 86 1.36 21.13 57.65
C VAL A 86 2.52 22.09 57.47
N ASP A 87 2.79 22.90 58.50
CA ASP A 87 3.96 23.79 58.62
C ASP A 87 5.08 22.97 59.28
N ALA A 88 5.80 22.22 58.46
CA ALA A 88 6.77 21.21 58.89
C ALA A 88 8.19 21.80 58.98
N ALA A 89 9.02 21.20 59.83
CA ALA A 89 10.45 21.47 59.95
C ALA A 89 11.25 20.17 59.85
N ILE A 90 12.37 20.26 59.12
CA ILE A 90 13.35 19.20 58.92
C ILE A 90 14.55 19.47 59.83
N ARG A 91 15.01 18.44 60.55
CA ARG A 91 16.31 18.45 61.24
C ARG A 91 17.10 17.20 60.90
N VAL A 92 18.40 17.35 60.61
CA VAL A 92 19.30 16.24 60.31
C VAL A 92 20.29 16.04 61.45
N PHE A 93 20.45 14.79 61.89
CA PHE A 93 21.30 14.39 63.02
C PHE A 93 22.35 13.35 62.63
N ASP A 94 23.47 13.34 63.35
CA ASP A 94 24.41 12.21 63.35
C ASP A 94 23.93 11.05 64.25
N GLY A 95 24.59 9.89 64.19
CA GLY A 95 24.26 8.75 65.04
C GLY A 95 24.53 8.91 66.55
N ALA A 96 25.03 10.06 66.99
CA ALA A 96 25.11 10.45 68.40
C ALA A 96 24.01 11.45 68.81
N GLY A 97 23.14 11.86 67.87
CA GLY A 97 22.08 12.84 68.07
C GLY A 97 22.52 14.29 68.03
N ASN A 98 23.72 14.58 67.52
CA ASN A 98 24.10 15.97 67.27
C ASN A 98 23.42 16.44 65.99
N GLU A 99 22.74 17.58 66.05
CA GLU A 99 22.16 18.23 64.88
C GLU A 99 23.27 18.75 63.95
N LEU A 100 23.09 18.52 62.66
CA LEU A 100 24.00 18.88 61.59
C LEU A 100 23.43 19.95 60.66
N ALA A 101 22.10 19.97 60.50
CA ALA A 101 21.38 20.93 59.68
C ALA A 101 19.89 20.98 60.08
N GLU A 102 19.25 22.12 59.85
CA GLU A 102 17.82 22.34 60.06
C GLU A 102 17.27 23.25 58.96
N ASP A 103 16.02 23.05 58.59
CA ASP A 103 15.25 23.95 57.74
C ASP A 103 13.75 23.87 58.04
N ASP A 104 13.05 25.00 57.95
CA ASP A 104 11.62 25.13 58.29
C ASP A 104 10.83 26.03 57.32
N ALA A 105 11.51 26.62 56.34
CA ALA A 105 10.91 27.67 55.50
C ALA A 105 11.62 27.84 54.15
N SER A 106 12.65 27.04 53.86
CA SER A 106 13.25 27.06 52.53
C SER A 106 12.36 26.30 51.59
N ARG A 107 12.09 26.90 50.44
CA ARG A 107 11.25 26.32 49.41
C ARG A 107 11.96 25.13 48.75
N GLY A 108 11.23 24.02 48.63
CA GLY A 108 11.65 22.82 47.93
C GLY A 108 11.15 22.80 46.48
N PRO A 109 11.68 21.91 45.63
CA PRO A 109 11.31 21.75 44.23
C PRO A 109 10.04 20.91 44.01
N GLY A 110 8.92 21.54 43.61
CA GLY A 110 7.69 20.87 43.14
C GLY A 110 6.42 21.23 43.95
N LEU A 111 5.25 21.29 43.28
CA LEU A 111 3.91 21.64 43.83
C LEU A 111 3.86 22.52 45.12
N GLU A 112 4.50 23.69 45.10
CA GLU A 112 4.56 24.58 46.27
C GLU A 112 3.30 25.46 46.41
N TYR A 113 2.49 25.24 47.44
CA TYR A 113 1.36 26.12 47.79
C TYR A 113 1.70 26.97 49.05
N GLY A 114 2.49 28.03 48.87
CA GLY A 114 2.74 29.09 49.87
C GLY A 114 4.01 28.93 50.71
N ASP A 115 4.40 30.01 51.40
CA ASP A 115 5.69 30.21 52.09
C ASP A 115 5.94 29.33 53.36
N LEU A 116 5.39 28.11 53.46
CA LEU A 116 5.32 27.32 54.71
C LEU A 116 5.81 25.86 54.57
N GLU A 117 6.90 25.64 53.83
CA GLU A 117 7.49 24.31 53.61
C GLU A 117 8.98 24.28 53.94
N ALA A 118 9.52 23.09 54.22
CA ALA A 118 10.90 22.87 54.61
C ALA A 118 11.64 22.07 53.55
N PHE A 119 12.78 22.59 53.10
CA PHE A 119 13.67 21.93 52.15
C PHE A 119 15.13 22.12 52.54
N LEU A 120 15.90 21.04 52.50
CA LEU A 120 17.29 21.07 52.91
C LEU A 120 18.16 20.26 51.96
N THR A 121 19.23 20.88 51.47
CA THR A 121 20.34 20.15 50.83
C THR A 121 21.37 19.77 51.89
N PHE A 122 21.74 18.49 51.96
CA PHE A 122 22.69 17.97 52.95
C PHE A 122 23.85 17.20 52.29
N GLU A 123 25.08 17.68 52.47
CA GLU A 123 26.30 16.97 52.08
C GLU A 123 26.84 16.16 53.27
N ALA A 124 26.90 14.84 53.13
CA ALA A 124 27.35 13.94 54.19
C ALA A 124 28.86 14.11 54.48
N PRO A 125 29.28 14.58 55.67
CA PRO A 125 30.70 14.80 55.97
C PRO A 125 31.52 13.51 56.08
N SER A 126 30.87 12.35 56.25
CA SER A 126 31.51 11.04 56.37
C SER A 126 30.56 9.93 55.96
N THR A 127 31.08 8.75 55.62
CA THR A 127 30.23 7.57 55.39
C THR A 127 29.62 7.09 56.73
N ALA A 128 28.33 7.31 56.92
CA ALA A 128 27.60 6.97 58.14
C ALA A 128 26.08 6.91 57.89
N THR A 129 25.33 6.42 58.88
CA THR A 129 23.88 6.59 58.95
C THR A 129 23.57 7.96 59.57
N TYR A 130 22.76 8.73 58.88
CA TYR A 130 22.21 10.03 59.32
C TYR A 130 20.73 9.88 59.61
N TYR A 131 20.19 10.76 60.44
CA TYR A 131 18.79 10.70 60.87
C TYR A 131 18.06 12.00 60.53
N VAL A 132 16.87 11.89 59.94
CA VAL A 132 16.04 13.02 59.53
C VAL A 132 14.81 13.04 60.43
N GLY A 133 14.68 14.06 61.26
CA GLY A 133 13.50 14.30 62.06
C GLY A 133 12.55 15.25 61.34
N VAL A 134 11.29 14.84 61.17
CA VAL A 134 10.21 15.64 60.63
C VAL A 134 9.22 15.94 61.74
N SER A 135 8.90 17.22 61.94
CA SER A 135 8.02 17.69 63.01
C SER A 135 7.29 18.95 62.58
N SER A 136 6.25 19.39 63.30
CA SER A 136 5.72 20.75 63.11
C SER A 136 6.81 21.78 63.47
N PHE A 137 6.86 22.92 62.76
CA PHE A 137 7.80 24.02 63.00
C PHE A 137 7.89 24.45 64.47
N SER A 138 6.76 24.52 65.16
CA SER A 138 6.71 24.85 66.59
C SER A 138 7.25 23.73 67.52
N ASN A 139 7.57 22.55 66.97
CA ASN A 139 8.12 21.37 67.66
C ASN A 139 9.57 21.06 67.21
N ILE A 140 10.46 22.05 67.12
CA ILE A 140 11.89 21.82 66.81
C ILE A 140 12.79 21.62 68.05
N SER A 141 12.23 21.67 69.27
CA SER A 141 13.03 21.61 70.52
C SER A 141 13.24 20.20 71.09
N TYR A 142 12.77 19.16 70.41
CA TYR A 142 12.93 17.77 70.87
C TYR A 142 14.39 17.31 70.87
N ASP A 143 14.71 16.43 71.81
CA ASP A 143 15.96 15.69 71.89
C ASP A 143 15.84 14.39 71.06
N PRO A 144 16.59 14.26 69.95
CA PRO A 144 16.49 13.12 69.03
C PRO A 144 17.01 11.81 69.66
N VAL A 145 17.68 11.85 70.83
CA VAL A 145 18.20 10.64 71.51
C VAL A 145 17.24 10.13 72.59
N THR A 146 16.42 11.01 73.18
CA THR A 146 15.58 10.68 74.35
C THR A 146 14.09 10.97 74.15
N GLY A 147 13.69 11.49 72.98
CA GLY A 147 12.29 11.72 72.59
C GLY A 147 11.61 12.77 73.48
N SER A 148 12.39 13.46 74.31
CA SER A 148 11.92 14.36 75.34
C SER A 148 12.16 15.81 74.94
N GLY A 149 11.45 16.75 75.57
CA GLY A 149 11.60 18.17 75.26
C GLY A 149 10.76 18.68 74.08
N ALA A 150 9.98 17.82 73.43
CA ALA A 150 9.00 18.21 72.42
C ALA A 150 8.04 19.29 72.94
N THR A 151 7.79 20.30 72.11
CA THR A 151 6.84 21.38 72.36
C THR A 151 5.64 21.20 71.44
N ALA A 152 4.43 21.51 71.91
CA ALA A 152 3.24 21.31 71.10
C ALA A 152 3.30 22.20 69.85
N GLY A 153 3.39 21.55 68.70
CA GLY A 153 3.28 22.08 67.36
C GLY A 153 1.95 22.79 67.11
N ASP A 154 1.93 23.59 66.05
CA ASP A 154 0.78 24.38 65.60
C ASP A 154 -0.02 23.69 64.50
N SER A 155 0.57 22.70 63.84
CA SER A 155 -0.02 21.95 62.73
C SER A 155 0.18 20.43 62.90
N ILE A 156 -0.77 19.67 62.35
CA ILE A 156 -0.77 18.20 62.25
C ILE A 156 -1.35 17.84 60.88
N GLY A 157 -0.94 16.72 60.30
CA GLY A 157 -1.43 16.29 58.98
C GLY A 157 -0.46 15.43 58.20
N PHE A 158 -0.88 15.03 57.01
CA PHE A 158 -0.08 14.19 56.12
C PHE A 158 0.99 14.98 55.38
N TYR A 159 2.14 14.33 55.18
CA TYR A 159 3.24 14.83 54.36
C TYR A 159 3.90 13.68 53.58
N ASP A 160 4.54 14.02 52.48
CA ASP A 160 5.46 13.15 51.75
C ASP A 160 6.90 13.65 51.98
N LEU A 161 7.74 12.83 52.63
CA LEU A 161 9.18 13.09 52.78
C LEU A 161 9.94 12.51 51.60
N ILE A 162 10.56 13.37 50.81
CA ILE A 162 11.33 12.99 49.63
C ILE A 162 12.82 13.09 49.97
N ILE A 163 13.54 11.97 49.86
CA ILE A 163 15.00 11.92 50.06
C ILE A 163 15.64 11.38 48.79
N GLY A 164 16.48 12.18 48.12
CA GLY A 164 17.09 11.84 46.83
C GLY A 164 18.37 12.60 46.54
N ASP A 165 18.95 12.42 45.35
CA ASP A 165 19.91 13.38 44.81
C ASP A 165 19.18 14.74 44.64
N ALA A 166 19.90 15.87 44.56
CA ALA A 166 19.28 17.21 44.34
C ALA A 166 18.25 17.12 43.19
N PRO A 167 17.09 17.80 43.28
CA PRO A 167 15.84 17.39 42.63
C PRO A 167 16.00 16.76 41.24
N ASP A 168 15.68 15.48 41.17
CA ASP A 168 15.58 14.74 39.91
C ASP A 168 14.37 15.19 39.07
N GLU A 169 13.49 16.03 39.62
CA GLU A 169 12.23 16.46 39.00
C GLU A 169 11.89 17.90 39.43
N TYR A 170 11.73 18.81 38.48
CA TYR A 170 11.23 20.17 38.69
C TYR A 170 9.82 20.26 38.12
N LEU A 171 8.89 20.86 38.85
CA LEU A 171 7.55 21.16 38.36
C LEU A 171 7.30 22.66 38.40
N PHE A 172 7.16 23.28 37.22
CA PHE A 172 6.83 24.69 37.10
C PHE A 172 5.35 24.87 36.74
N ILE A 173 4.59 25.49 37.65
CA ILE A 173 3.17 25.77 37.45
C ILE A 173 3.00 27.18 36.92
N VAL A 174 2.75 27.31 35.61
CA VAL A 174 2.44 28.60 35.00
C VAL A 174 1.06 29.06 35.45
N ASN A 175 1.03 30.16 36.20
CA ASN A 175 -0.17 30.74 36.83
C ASN A 175 -0.48 32.17 36.36
N SER A 176 0.32 32.70 35.43
CA SER A 176 0.13 34.01 34.81
C SER A 176 0.22 33.94 33.29
N THR A 177 -0.66 34.68 32.59
CA THR A 177 -0.60 34.85 31.14
C THR A 177 0.35 35.95 30.67
N ASP A 178 1.02 36.66 31.61
CA ASP A 178 2.00 37.69 31.29
C ASP A 178 3.27 37.08 30.64
N ASP A 179 4.17 37.95 30.14
CA ASP A 179 5.41 37.60 29.41
C ASP A 179 6.67 38.10 30.13
N SER A 180 6.60 38.34 31.45
CA SER A 180 7.75 38.69 32.29
C SER A 180 8.75 37.52 32.35
N GLY A 181 10.05 37.84 32.32
CA GLY A 181 11.09 36.84 32.51
C GLY A 181 11.31 36.50 33.98
N ASP A 182 12.06 35.43 34.19
CA ASP A 182 12.53 35.02 35.51
C ASP A 182 13.47 36.08 36.10
N THR A 183 13.30 36.39 37.38
CA THR A 183 14.15 37.37 38.06
C THR A 183 15.54 36.80 38.37
N ASN A 184 15.65 35.50 38.67
CA ASN A 184 16.87 34.82 39.09
C ASN A 184 17.03 33.41 38.46
N PRO A 185 17.24 33.30 37.13
CA PRO A 185 17.40 32.00 36.48
C PRO A 185 18.43 31.07 37.16
N GLY A 186 18.02 29.84 37.46
CA GLY A 186 18.81 28.75 38.04
C GLY A 186 18.70 28.62 39.57
N ASP A 187 17.73 29.29 40.19
CA ASP A 187 17.50 29.21 41.64
C ASP A 187 16.46 28.16 42.05
N GLY A 188 15.87 27.46 41.08
CA GLY A 188 14.83 26.46 41.25
C GLY A 188 13.40 27.01 41.16
N PHE A 189 13.21 28.33 41.04
CA PHE A 189 11.90 28.98 41.08
C PHE A 189 11.65 29.82 39.82
N ALA A 190 10.67 29.39 39.02
CA ALA A 190 10.27 30.08 37.81
C ALA A 190 9.44 31.36 38.08
N GLU A 191 9.98 32.36 38.78
CA GLU A 191 9.21 33.52 39.27
C GLU A 191 9.65 34.87 38.68
N ASP A 192 8.64 35.65 38.27
CA ASP A 192 8.84 37.04 37.91
C ASP A 192 8.92 37.97 39.14
N ALA A 193 9.14 39.25 38.90
CA ALA A 193 9.26 40.26 39.96
C ALA A 193 7.98 40.45 40.81
N THR A 194 6.87 39.81 40.43
CA THR A 194 5.60 39.80 41.18
C THR A 194 5.37 38.49 41.95
N GLY A 195 6.28 37.52 41.83
CA GLY A 195 6.15 36.18 42.42
C GLY A 195 5.24 35.25 41.61
N MET A 196 4.93 35.60 40.35
CA MET A 196 4.10 34.80 39.47
C MET A 196 4.98 34.05 38.47
N THR A 197 4.53 32.87 38.05
CA THR A 197 5.20 32.06 37.03
C THR A 197 4.54 32.28 35.69
N THR A 198 5.27 32.90 34.77
CA THR A 198 4.90 33.00 33.35
C THR A 198 5.50 31.82 32.57
N LEU A 199 5.00 31.58 31.35
CA LEU A 199 5.63 30.61 30.45
C LEU A 199 7.10 30.99 30.12
N ARG A 200 7.41 32.29 30.02
CA ARG A 200 8.78 32.74 29.78
C ARG A 200 9.67 32.38 30.97
N ALA A 201 9.26 32.71 32.18
CA ALA A 201 10.01 32.40 33.39
C ALA A 201 10.24 30.89 33.52
N ALA A 202 9.20 30.08 33.30
CA ALA A 202 9.30 28.62 33.31
C ALA A 202 10.33 28.08 32.31
N ILE A 203 10.37 28.60 31.08
CA ILE A 203 11.37 28.19 30.07
C ILE A 203 12.78 28.66 30.46
N GLU A 204 12.93 29.90 30.94
CA GLU A 204 14.23 30.44 31.39
C GLU A 204 14.81 29.63 32.54
N GLU A 205 13.97 29.26 33.50
CA GLU A 205 14.36 28.42 34.63
C GLU A 205 14.69 27.00 34.20
N SER A 206 13.84 26.38 33.38
CA SER A 206 14.08 25.04 32.80
C SER A 206 15.45 24.95 32.12
N ASN A 207 15.84 25.99 31.38
CA ASN A 207 17.13 26.04 30.69
C ASN A 207 18.32 26.29 31.64
N ALA A 208 18.08 26.82 32.83
CA ALA A 208 19.11 27.09 33.82
C ALA A 208 19.34 25.90 34.76
N VAL A 209 18.30 25.08 35.02
CA VAL A 209 18.35 23.92 35.93
C VAL A 209 18.41 22.55 35.22
N GLY A 210 17.97 22.48 33.96
CA GLY A 210 18.08 21.27 33.15
C GLY A 210 19.54 21.02 32.78
N GLY A 211 20.13 19.91 33.24
CA GLY A 211 21.56 19.68 33.00
C GLY A 211 22.20 18.44 33.62
N ASP A 212 21.54 17.75 34.55
CA ASP A 212 22.04 16.54 35.20
C ASP A 212 20.87 15.57 35.45
N ASP A 213 20.48 14.75 34.46
CA ASP A 213 19.38 13.75 34.53
C ASP A 213 18.00 14.27 35.07
N SER A 214 17.88 15.59 35.28
CA SER A 214 16.73 16.27 35.85
C SER A 214 15.56 16.33 34.88
N ILE A 215 14.37 16.02 35.39
CA ILE A 215 13.12 16.00 34.62
C ILE A 215 12.39 17.30 34.90
N VAL A 216 12.25 18.16 33.90
CA VAL A 216 11.46 19.38 34.06
C VAL A 216 10.06 19.17 33.49
N GLU A 217 9.03 19.36 34.31
CA GLU A 217 7.62 19.38 33.92
C GLU A 217 7.06 20.80 34.00
N ILE A 218 6.38 21.26 32.95
CA ILE A 218 5.67 22.55 32.92
C ILE A 218 4.17 22.27 32.81
N VAL A 219 3.41 22.76 33.78
CA VAL A 219 1.94 22.62 33.84
C VAL A 219 1.30 24.01 33.95
N PHE A 220 0.06 24.15 33.52
CA PHE A 220 -0.69 25.41 33.61
C PHE A 220 -1.82 25.31 34.61
N ASP A 221 -1.86 26.24 35.56
CA ASP A 221 -2.96 26.41 36.52
C ASP A 221 -3.38 27.89 36.59
N PHE A 222 -4.41 28.22 35.82
CA PHE A 222 -5.04 29.54 35.85
C PHE A 222 -6.28 29.58 36.76
N GLU A 223 -6.68 28.46 37.35
CA GLU A 223 -7.90 28.30 38.12
C GLU A 223 -7.60 27.93 39.57
N ASN A 224 -6.75 28.71 40.27
CA ASN A 224 -6.68 28.58 41.72
C ASN A 224 -8.02 29.05 42.34
N PRO A 225 -8.85 28.17 42.92
CA PRO A 225 -10.15 28.55 43.50
C PRO A 225 -10.00 29.38 44.79
N LEU A 226 -8.80 29.52 45.33
CA LEU A 226 -8.49 30.30 46.54
C LEU A 226 -8.00 31.73 46.23
N ASP A 227 -7.58 32.02 44.99
CA ASP A 227 -7.17 33.37 44.58
C ASP A 227 -8.25 34.06 43.74
N VAL A 228 -9.26 34.61 44.42
CA VAL A 228 -10.30 35.45 43.83
C VAL A 228 -9.79 36.82 43.34
N SER A 229 -8.48 37.05 43.36
CA SER A 229 -7.84 38.31 42.97
C SER A 229 -6.90 38.23 41.77
N ASN A 230 -6.56 37.04 41.25
CA ASN A 230 -5.69 36.89 40.06
C ASN A 230 -6.33 37.55 38.82
N PRO A 231 -5.87 38.74 38.38
CA PRO A 231 -6.44 39.44 37.23
C PRO A 231 -5.88 38.92 35.89
N PHE A 232 -4.93 37.98 35.92
CA PHE A 232 -4.14 37.50 34.79
C PHE A 232 -4.60 36.12 34.27
N ALA A 233 -5.80 35.69 34.66
CA ALA A 233 -6.38 34.39 34.33
C ALA A 233 -7.84 34.54 33.84
N VAL A 234 -8.09 35.46 32.90
CA VAL A 234 -9.41 35.59 32.27
C VAL A 234 -9.36 34.94 30.89
N PRO A 235 -10.12 33.84 30.64
CA PRO A 235 -10.19 33.26 29.32
C PRO A 235 -10.84 34.25 28.35
N ASP A 236 -10.35 34.27 27.11
CA ASP A 236 -10.91 35.11 26.05
C ASP A 236 -12.41 34.82 25.90
N PRO A 237 -13.28 35.84 25.93
CA PRO A 237 -14.72 35.64 25.97
C PRO A 237 -15.29 35.09 24.65
N THR A 238 -14.51 35.08 23.56
CA THR A 238 -14.94 34.61 22.24
C THR A 238 -14.59 33.14 22.03
N THR A 239 -13.38 32.75 22.43
CA THR A 239 -12.78 31.44 22.18
C THR A 239 -12.78 30.55 23.43
N GLY A 240 -12.96 31.13 24.62
CA GLY A 240 -12.87 30.44 25.91
C GLY A 240 -11.44 30.03 26.30
N ARG A 241 -10.41 30.46 25.55
CA ARG A 241 -9.01 30.09 25.77
C ARG A 241 -8.26 31.13 26.61
N TYR A 242 -7.36 30.69 27.46
CA TYR A 242 -6.34 31.54 28.07
C TYR A 242 -5.32 31.94 27.00
N MET A 243 -4.99 33.22 26.91
CA MET A 243 -4.10 33.76 25.87
C MET A 243 -2.80 34.27 26.48
N ILE A 244 -1.68 33.65 26.11
CA ILE A 244 -0.33 34.19 26.35
C ILE A 244 0.07 34.96 25.10
N GLN A 245 0.38 36.24 25.24
CA GLN A 245 0.75 37.12 24.12
C GLN A 245 2.17 37.68 24.29
N PRO A 246 3.21 36.95 23.84
CA PRO A 246 4.59 37.39 24.00
C PRO A 246 4.86 38.71 23.27
N ALA A 247 5.51 39.66 23.95
CA ALA A 247 5.93 40.93 23.36
C ALA A 247 7.26 40.79 22.58
N THR A 248 8.06 39.81 22.97
CA THR A 248 9.35 39.45 22.35
C THR A 248 9.41 37.93 22.13
N PRO A 249 10.29 37.41 21.27
CA PRO A 249 10.44 35.97 21.09
C PRO A 249 10.59 35.24 22.43
N LEU A 250 9.88 34.12 22.61
CA LEU A 250 10.11 33.24 23.76
C LEU A 250 11.54 32.66 23.68
N PRO A 251 12.19 32.40 24.82
CA PRO A 251 13.47 31.70 24.82
C PRO A 251 13.32 30.31 24.19
N ALA A 252 14.40 29.79 23.61
CA ALA A 252 14.39 28.42 23.11
C ALA A 252 14.37 27.42 24.26
N ILE A 253 13.70 26.29 24.11
CA ILE A 253 13.78 25.16 25.04
C ILE A 253 15.06 24.39 24.70
N MET A 254 16.05 24.48 25.58
CA MET A 254 17.40 23.96 25.38
C MET A 254 17.68 22.67 26.13
N GLU A 255 16.84 22.36 27.12
CA GLU A 255 16.99 21.20 28.00
C GLU A 255 15.77 20.26 27.90
N PRO A 256 15.86 19.00 28.38
CA PRO A 256 14.74 18.08 28.40
C PRO A 256 13.57 18.63 29.24
N VAL A 257 12.44 18.90 28.59
CA VAL A 257 11.23 19.45 29.22
C VAL A 257 10.01 18.69 28.73
N PHE A 258 9.09 18.35 29.64
CA PHE A 258 7.74 17.91 29.32
C PHE A 258 6.75 19.01 29.69
N ALA A 259 6.11 19.63 28.71
CA ALA A 259 5.13 20.67 28.94
C ALA A 259 3.73 20.20 28.50
N THR A 260 2.74 20.36 29.37
CA THR A 260 1.35 19.98 29.09
C THR A 260 0.40 21.14 29.34
N ALA A 261 -0.36 21.52 28.31
CA ALA A 261 -1.34 22.58 28.38
C ALA A 261 -2.75 22.08 28.75
N TYR A 262 -2.92 20.79 29.03
CA TYR A 262 -4.11 20.32 29.73
C TYR A 262 -3.97 20.70 31.20
N GLY A 263 -4.70 21.72 31.65
CA GLY A 263 -4.80 22.02 33.09
C GLY A 263 -5.28 20.78 33.88
N LEU A 264 -5.15 20.82 35.20
CA LEU A 264 -5.45 19.68 36.10
C LEU A 264 -6.87 19.08 35.97
N PHE A 265 -7.80 19.69 35.18
CA PHE A 265 -9.23 19.35 35.16
C PHE A 265 -9.97 19.31 33.80
N ALA A 266 -9.36 19.46 32.61
CA ALA A 266 -10.16 19.53 31.35
C ALA A 266 -9.68 18.60 30.21
N LEU A 267 -10.62 17.81 29.68
CA LEU A 267 -10.38 16.70 28.72
C LEU A 267 -10.83 16.95 27.28
N ASN A 268 -11.21 18.17 26.86
CA ASN A 268 -11.59 18.42 25.47
C ASN A 268 -11.38 19.91 25.09
N PHE A 269 -10.51 20.15 24.10
CA PHE A 269 -9.95 21.44 23.61
C PHE A 269 -8.70 21.92 24.34
N PRO A 270 -7.65 22.40 23.62
CA PRO A 270 -6.52 23.06 24.26
C PRO A 270 -7.02 24.34 24.95
N PRO A 271 -6.96 24.43 26.30
CA PRO A 271 -7.47 25.58 27.03
C PRO A 271 -6.55 26.81 26.90
N LEU A 272 -5.33 26.62 26.37
CA LEU A 272 -4.29 27.63 26.29
C LEU A 272 -3.86 27.90 24.84
N GLN A 273 -3.73 29.19 24.51
CA GLN A 273 -3.22 29.69 23.23
C GLN A 273 -2.00 30.59 23.45
N ILE A 274 -0.91 30.28 22.76
CA ILE A 274 0.25 31.16 22.60
C ILE A 274 0.04 31.95 21.29
N ASP A 275 -0.16 33.26 21.41
CA ASP A 275 -0.55 34.14 20.31
C ASP A 275 0.54 35.17 19.98
N GLY A 276 1.11 35.04 18.79
CA GLY A 276 2.21 35.86 18.28
C GLY A 276 1.80 37.24 17.74
N LEU A 277 0.53 37.64 17.84
CA LEU A 277 0.03 38.89 17.22
C LEU A 277 0.80 40.15 17.65
N ASN A 278 1.36 40.16 18.87
CA ASN A 278 2.08 41.31 19.45
C ASN A 278 3.60 41.14 19.40
N VAL A 279 4.13 40.03 18.86
CA VAL A 279 5.57 39.76 18.92
C VAL A 279 6.34 40.73 18.04
N SER A 280 7.34 41.40 18.64
CA SER A 280 8.24 42.29 17.91
C SER A 280 9.47 41.54 17.42
N GLY A 281 9.85 41.75 16.16
CA GLY A 281 10.88 40.97 15.47
C GLY A 281 10.37 40.49 14.12
N GLY A 282 11.25 40.14 13.18
CA GLY A 282 10.87 39.74 11.82
C GLY A 282 10.16 38.39 11.77
N ALA A 283 10.73 37.40 11.10
CA ALA A 283 10.20 36.03 11.07
C ALA A 283 10.51 35.30 12.40
N THR A 284 9.84 35.71 13.48
CA THR A 284 9.92 35.11 14.80
C THR A 284 9.04 33.87 14.89
N ASP A 285 9.61 32.75 15.34
CA ASP A 285 8.90 31.49 15.57
C ASP A 285 8.13 31.50 16.90
N GLY A 286 7.10 30.65 17.02
CA GLY A 286 6.30 30.53 18.25
C GLY A 286 7.05 29.87 19.40
N LEU A 287 7.26 28.55 19.29
CA LEU A 287 8.13 27.79 20.21
C LEU A 287 9.34 27.26 19.44
N ARG A 288 10.54 27.49 20.00
CA ARG A 288 11.79 26.99 19.45
C ARG A 288 12.37 25.93 20.36
N ILE A 289 12.63 24.74 19.82
CA ILE A 289 13.22 23.60 20.55
C ILE A 289 14.60 23.33 19.97
N THR A 290 15.62 23.34 20.82
CA THR A 290 17.00 22.98 20.48
C THR A 290 17.59 21.91 21.38
N GLY A 291 16.95 21.62 22.51
CA GLY A 291 17.29 20.50 23.40
C GLY A 291 16.72 19.17 22.93
N ASP A 292 17.31 18.06 23.40
CA ASP A 292 16.82 16.71 23.13
C ASP A 292 15.68 16.34 24.09
N SER A 293 14.85 15.36 23.71
CA SER A 293 13.80 14.77 24.56
C SER A 293 12.74 15.76 25.07
N VAL A 294 12.38 16.77 24.27
CA VAL A 294 11.32 17.72 24.64
C VAL A 294 9.95 17.18 24.25
N GLY A 295 9.01 17.17 25.20
CA GLY A 295 7.63 16.79 25.00
C GLY A 295 6.69 18.00 25.09
N LEU A 296 5.88 18.26 24.05
CA LEU A 296 4.84 19.29 24.08
C LEU A 296 3.46 18.66 23.82
N GLU A 297 2.54 18.85 24.75
CA GLU A 297 1.18 18.31 24.67
C GLU A 297 0.11 19.40 24.82
N GLY A 298 -0.83 19.44 23.87
CA GLY A 298 -2.08 20.20 24.02
C GLY A 298 -1.99 21.71 23.86
N PHE A 299 -0.94 22.25 23.24
CA PHE A 299 -0.81 23.70 23.02
C PHE A 299 -1.58 24.17 21.78
N ALA A 300 -2.20 25.35 21.86
CA ALA A 300 -2.58 26.11 20.65
C ALA A 300 -1.53 27.20 20.36
N ILE A 301 -1.01 27.28 19.13
CA ILE A 301 0.05 28.22 18.74
C ILE A 301 -0.32 28.90 17.43
N SER A 302 -0.37 30.23 17.43
CA SER A 302 -0.89 30.99 16.29
C SER A 302 -0.32 32.38 16.09
N ASN A 303 -0.55 32.94 14.91
CA ASN A 303 -0.25 34.33 14.52
C ASN A 303 1.22 34.71 14.63
N PHE A 304 2.14 33.75 14.67
CA PHE A 304 3.58 34.05 14.62
C PHE A 304 4.00 34.36 13.17
N PRO A 305 4.86 35.37 12.94
CA PRO A 305 5.35 35.68 11.59
C PRO A 305 6.31 34.62 11.02
N GLY A 306 6.95 33.82 11.88
CA GLY A 306 7.81 32.67 11.54
C GLY A 306 7.06 31.34 11.56
N ASP A 307 7.76 30.27 11.92
CA ASP A 307 7.18 28.94 12.10
C ASP A 307 6.40 28.87 13.42
N GLY A 308 5.32 28.09 13.50
CA GLY A 308 4.58 27.91 14.76
C GLY A 308 5.44 27.21 15.81
N ILE A 309 5.98 26.03 15.46
CA ILE A 309 6.96 25.28 16.26
C ILE A 309 8.17 24.99 15.37
N ASP A 310 9.37 25.40 15.78
CA ASP A 310 10.65 25.02 15.14
C ASP A 310 11.46 24.11 16.07
N ILE A 311 11.62 22.85 15.67
CA ILE A 311 12.53 21.90 16.30
C ILE A 311 13.81 21.87 15.47
N SER A 312 14.92 22.34 16.06
CA SER A 312 16.18 22.54 15.36
C SER A 312 17.36 21.89 16.11
N GLY A 313 17.94 20.85 15.51
CA GLY A 313 19.13 20.16 16.06
C GLY A 313 18.86 19.25 17.27
N SER A 314 17.60 18.84 17.44
CA SER A 314 17.10 18.07 18.59
C SER A 314 16.79 16.62 18.21
N GLN A 315 16.85 15.72 19.18
CA GLN A 315 16.54 14.30 19.04
C GLN A 315 15.44 13.86 20.01
N ALA A 316 14.68 12.82 19.64
CA ALA A 316 13.69 12.16 20.50
C ALA A 316 12.60 13.10 21.09
N SER A 317 12.33 14.23 20.44
CA SER A 317 11.28 15.15 20.87
C SER A 317 9.90 14.65 20.44
N THR A 318 8.86 14.94 21.22
CA THR A 318 7.48 14.49 20.97
C THR A 318 6.52 15.67 20.98
N LEU A 319 5.78 15.85 19.88
CA LEU A 319 4.67 16.81 19.80
C LEU A 319 3.36 16.02 19.73
N PHE A 320 2.50 16.16 20.75
CA PHE A 320 1.25 15.42 20.83
C PHE A 320 0.03 16.33 20.94
N SER A 321 -0.95 16.13 20.06
CA SER A 321 -2.27 16.77 20.17
C SER A 321 -2.25 18.32 20.23
N ASN A 322 -1.28 18.94 19.59
CA ASN A 322 -1.18 20.41 19.51
C ASN A 322 -2.02 20.96 18.34
N LEU A 323 -2.46 22.21 18.46
CA LEU A 323 -3.16 22.98 17.43
C LEU A 323 -2.26 24.13 16.95
N VAL A 324 -1.74 24.06 15.73
CA VAL A 324 -0.79 25.03 15.19
C VAL A 324 -1.36 25.67 13.93
N PHE A 325 -1.70 26.97 13.99
CA PHE A 325 -2.48 27.60 12.92
C PHE A 325 -2.17 29.07 12.68
N ASP A 326 -2.49 29.58 11.48
CA ASP A 326 -2.34 31.00 11.10
C ASP A 326 -0.93 31.58 11.28
N ASN A 327 0.12 30.76 11.23
CA ASN A 327 1.50 31.25 11.30
C ASN A 327 2.02 31.64 9.90
N GLY A 328 2.92 32.64 9.82
CA GLY A 328 3.40 33.22 8.57
C GLY A 328 4.34 32.34 7.75
N ALA A 329 4.97 31.33 8.38
CA ALA A 329 5.78 30.32 7.72
C ALA A 329 5.15 28.93 7.84
N ASN A 330 5.90 27.90 8.24
CA ASN A 330 5.36 26.55 8.41
C ASN A 330 4.62 26.44 9.75
N GLY A 331 3.69 25.50 9.87
CA GLY A 331 3.12 25.20 11.18
C GLY A 331 4.17 24.57 12.10
N ILE A 332 4.65 23.38 11.73
CA ILE A 332 5.69 22.65 12.47
C ILE A 332 6.89 22.42 11.55
N ARG A 333 8.09 22.75 12.02
CA ARG A 333 9.35 22.52 11.31
C ARG A 333 10.26 21.60 12.12
N LEU A 334 10.72 20.54 11.47
CA LEU A 334 11.72 19.59 11.94
C LEU A 334 13.01 19.79 11.14
N ASN A 335 14.00 20.45 11.72
CA ASN A 335 15.25 20.82 11.10
C ASN A 335 16.46 20.17 11.78
N GLN A 336 17.18 19.31 11.08
CA GLN A 336 18.26 18.49 11.66
C GLN A 336 17.83 17.64 12.86
N THR A 337 16.62 17.05 12.83
CA THR A 337 16.03 16.32 13.96
C THR A 337 16.07 14.81 13.81
N ALA A 338 16.46 14.07 14.84
CA ALA A 338 16.43 12.60 14.79
C ALA A 338 15.35 12.01 15.68
N ASP A 339 14.76 10.89 15.24
CA ASP A 339 13.91 10.02 16.07
C ASP A 339 12.78 10.74 16.83
N SER A 340 12.30 11.86 16.30
CA SER A 340 11.26 12.68 16.93
C SER A 340 9.86 12.30 16.42
N SER A 341 8.85 12.45 17.26
CA SER A 341 7.47 12.07 16.95
C SER A 341 6.54 13.29 16.90
N VAL A 342 5.68 13.34 15.90
CA VAL A 342 4.64 14.36 15.74
C VAL A 342 3.32 13.63 15.57
N GLU A 343 2.50 13.61 16.62
CA GLU A 343 1.36 12.72 16.77
C GLU A 343 0.05 13.46 17.07
N GLY A 344 -1.00 13.21 16.28
CA GLY A 344 -2.34 13.73 16.57
C GLY A 344 -2.48 15.25 16.52
N ASN A 345 -1.51 15.96 15.93
CA ASN A 345 -1.52 17.42 15.87
C ASN A 345 -2.45 17.91 14.75
N GLN A 346 -3.05 19.07 14.96
CA GLN A 346 -3.82 19.80 13.96
C GLN A 346 -2.98 20.97 13.46
N VAL A 347 -2.64 21.00 12.17
CA VAL A 347 -1.72 21.98 11.61
C VAL A 347 -2.34 22.67 10.39
N LEU A 348 -2.88 23.86 10.62
CA LEU A 348 -3.94 24.43 9.78
C LEU A 348 -3.62 25.85 9.31
N ASP A 349 -3.97 26.20 8.07
CA ASP A 349 -3.94 27.58 7.55
C ASP A 349 -2.61 28.37 7.73
N ASN A 350 -1.47 27.69 7.81
CA ASN A 350 -0.15 28.34 7.91
C ASN A 350 0.33 28.82 6.53
N GLY A 351 1.14 29.90 6.47
CA GLY A 351 1.56 30.57 5.24
C GLY A 351 2.46 29.74 4.31
N LYS A 352 3.08 28.66 4.79
CA LYS A 352 3.90 27.72 4.01
C LYS A 352 3.42 26.28 4.16
N ALA A 353 4.27 25.35 4.60
CA ALA A 353 3.89 23.96 4.77
C ALA A 353 3.15 23.82 6.10
N GLY A 354 2.22 22.88 6.22
CA GLY A 354 1.74 22.48 7.52
C GLY A 354 2.90 21.93 8.35
N ILE A 355 3.49 20.83 7.90
CA ILE A 355 4.66 20.22 8.54
C ILE A 355 5.83 20.15 7.54
N GLN A 356 7.03 20.57 7.96
CA GLN A 356 8.24 20.49 7.13
C GLN A 356 9.33 19.69 7.85
N ILE A 357 9.89 18.68 7.17
CA ILE A 357 11.08 17.93 7.60
C ILE A 357 12.24 18.29 6.67
N VAL A 358 13.33 18.82 7.22
CA VAL A 358 14.45 19.38 6.46
C VAL A 358 15.78 19.20 7.18
N GLY A 359 16.88 19.19 6.45
CA GLY A 359 18.23 19.01 7.00
C GLY A 359 18.68 17.56 6.87
N ALA A 360 19.96 17.36 6.51
CA ALA A 360 20.47 16.04 6.14
C ALA A 360 20.42 14.99 7.27
N THR A 361 20.37 15.44 8.53
CA THR A 361 20.26 14.57 9.71
C THR A 361 18.82 14.40 10.19
N SER A 362 17.84 14.92 9.46
CA SER A 362 16.43 14.77 9.83
C SER A 362 15.90 13.38 9.48
N THR A 363 16.28 12.38 10.26
CA THR A 363 16.04 10.96 9.98
C THR A 363 15.35 10.26 11.15
N GLY A 364 14.55 9.23 10.88
CA GLY A 364 13.86 8.47 11.92
C GLY A 364 12.65 9.18 12.52
N ASN A 365 12.28 10.37 12.01
CA ASN A 365 11.11 11.08 12.52
C ASN A 365 9.82 10.38 12.07
N VAL A 366 8.83 10.38 12.96
CA VAL A 366 7.54 9.72 12.75
C VAL A 366 6.41 10.74 12.86
N LEU A 367 5.58 10.83 11.83
CA LEU A 367 4.37 11.64 11.81
C LEU A 367 3.16 10.70 11.82
N VAL A 368 2.35 10.73 12.88
CA VAL A 368 1.21 9.83 13.04
C VAL A 368 -0.09 10.59 13.25
N ALA A 369 -1.12 10.26 12.49
CA ALA A 369 -2.49 10.72 12.72
C ALA A 369 -2.64 12.25 12.86
N ASN A 370 -1.78 13.03 12.19
CA ASN A 370 -1.91 14.48 12.17
C ASN A 370 -2.98 14.89 11.16
N SER A 371 -3.73 15.94 11.48
CA SER A 371 -4.66 16.61 10.57
C SER A 371 -4.03 17.88 10.03
N VAL A 372 -3.69 17.89 8.74
CA VAL A 372 -2.87 18.94 8.13
C VAL A 372 -3.59 19.59 6.95
N GLY A 373 -3.89 20.88 7.07
CA GLY A 373 -4.42 21.69 5.98
C GLY A 373 -5.52 22.66 6.36
N GLN A 374 -6.73 22.49 5.83
CA GLN A 374 -7.79 23.49 6.00
C GLN A 374 -8.45 23.43 7.38
N ASN A 375 -8.64 24.60 8.00
CA ASN A 375 -9.42 24.70 9.23
C ASN A 375 -10.91 24.43 8.97
N THR A 376 -11.46 23.43 9.65
CA THR A 376 -12.89 23.07 9.60
C THR A 376 -13.66 23.52 10.85
N PHE A 377 -12.95 24.09 11.83
CA PHE A 377 -13.51 24.57 13.11
C PHE A 377 -13.98 26.02 13.07
N ASP A 378 -13.42 26.83 12.18
CA ASP A 378 -13.81 28.23 12.04
C ASP A 378 -14.72 28.43 10.82
N SER A 379 -15.89 29.03 11.06
CA SER A 379 -16.82 29.45 10.01
C SER A 379 -16.71 30.94 9.70
N LEU A 380 -15.77 31.65 10.33
CA LEU A 380 -15.61 33.11 10.29
C LEU A 380 -14.46 33.58 9.41
N SER A 381 -13.45 32.74 9.12
CA SER A 381 -12.46 32.97 8.07
C SER A 381 -12.82 32.16 6.81
N THR A 382 -12.48 32.64 5.61
CA THR A 382 -12.48 31.78 4.43
C THR A 382 -11.31 30.83 4.58
N PRO A 383 -11.50 29.55 4.93
CA PRO A 383 -10.36 28.73 5.30
C PRO A 383 -9.57 28.44 4.00
N GLU A 384 -8.30 28.85 3.96
CA GLU A 384 -7.48 28.78 2.73
C GLU A 384 -6.62 27.50 2.68
N GLY A 385 -6.45 26.80 3.80
CA GLY A 385 -5.47 25.72 3.97
C GLY A 385 -4.03 26.24 4.00
N ASN A 386 -3.08 25.35 4.35
CA ASN A 386 -1.67 25.75 4.37
C ASN A 386 -1.23 26.25 2.97
N GLY A 387 -0.51 27.36 2.93
CA GLY A 387 -0.22 28.15 1.72
C GLY A 387 0.66 27.47 0.67
N THR A 388 1.31 26.36 1.02
CA THR A 388 2.07 25.53 0.07
C THR A 388 1.73 24.06 0.23
N PHE A 389 2.57 23.29 0.94
CA PHE A 389 2.42 21.85 1.11
C PHE A 389 1.58 21.54 2.35
N GLY A 390 0.89 20.41 2.36
CA GLY A 390 0.45 19.84 3.64
C GLY A 390 1.67 19.41 4.45
N ILE A 391 2.37 18.38 3.95
CA ILE A 391 3.61 17.88 4.55
C ILE A 391 4.74 17.92 3.51
N GLN A 392 5.85 18.56 3.85
CA GLN A 392 7.06 18.58 3.03
C GLN A 392 8.17 17.75 3.69
N ILE A 393 8.78 16.84 2.93
CA ILE A 393 9.92 16.03 3.34
C ILE A 393 11.12 16.35 2.43
N ALA A 394 12.25 16.68 3.04
CA ALA A 394 13.50 17.01 2.36
C ALA A 394 14.70 16.26 2.96
N SER A 395 14.43 15.15 3.66
CA SER A 395 15.43 14.29 4.31
C SER A 395 15.01 12.82 4.26
N ALA A 396 15.96 11.92 4.53
CA ALA A 396 15.78 10.48 4.38
C ALA A 396 15.14 9.81 5.61
N LEU A 397 14.67 8.57 5.46
CA LEU A 397 14.30 7.68 6.57
C LEU A 397 13.20 8.20 7.52
N ASN A 398 12.22 8.96 7.02
CA ASN A 398 11.08 9.41 7.82
C ASN A 398 9.83 8.58 7.51
N THR A 399 8.96 8.44 8.51
CA THR A 399 7.76 7.60 8.44
C THR A 399 6.50 8.41 8.69
N LEU A 400 5.53 8.34 7.77
CA LEU A 400 4.22 8.98 7.87
C LEU A 400 3.13 7.90 7.91
N ILE A 401 2.37 7.88 9.01
CA ILE A 401 1.33 6.87 9.26
C ILE A 401 -0.01 7.55 9.49
N ALA A 402 -1.03 7.18 8.73
CA ALA A 402 -2.42 7.57 9.01
C ALA A 402 -2.68 9.07 9.12
N ASN A 403 -1.85 9.93 8.52
CA ASN A 403 -2.07 11.37 8.53
C ASN A 403 -3.19 11.74 7.55
N GLN A 404 -3.99 12.72 7.92
CA GLN A 404 -4.98 13.34 7.06
C GLN A 404 -4.41 14.65 6.51
N VAL A 405 -4.34 14.76 5.18
CA VAL A 405 -3.70 15.90 4.49
C VAL A 405 -4.64 16.45 3.41
N VAL A 406 -5.37 17.51 3.75
CA VAL A 406 -6.56 17.97 3.00
C VAL A 406 -6.60 19.49 2.86
N GLY A 407 -7.10 19.99 1.74
CA GLY A 407 -7.39 21.42 1.54
C GLY A 407 -6.15 22.33 1.44
N ASN A 408 -4.95 21.79 1.26
CA ASN A 408 -3.74 22.61 1.14
C ASN A 408 -3.68 23.30 -0.23
N GLN A 409 -3.06 24.50 -0.27
CA GLN A 409 -3.03 25.36 -1.46
C GLN A 409 -2.10 24.87 -2.58
N ASN A 410 -1.34 23.78 -2.39
CA ASN A 410 -0.55 23.14 -3.44
C ASN A 410 -0.60 21.60 -3.32
N VAL A 411 0.51 20.93 -3.01
CA VAL A 411 0.58 19.46 -2.92
C VAL A 411 0.25 19.01 -1.51
N GLY A 412 -0.47 17.90 -1.36
CA GLY A 412 -0.70 17.29 -0.05
C GLY A 412 0.61 16.89 0.63
N ILE A 413 1.25 15.83 0.16
CA ILE A 413 2.56 15.36 0.68
C ILE A 413 3.63 15.47 -0.42
N ALA A 414 4.74 16.13 -0.12
CA ALA A 414 5.82 16.35 -1.10
C ALA A 414 7.20 15.90 -0.57
N ILE A 415 7.78 14.88 -1.20
CA ILE A 415 9.19 14.49 -1.02
C ILE A 415 10.02 15.24 -2.07
N THR A 416 10.73 16.28 -1.62
CA THR A 416 11.20 17.35 -2.49
C THR A 416 12.69 17.33 -2.80
N ASP A 417 13.52 16.91 -1.84
CA ASP A 417 14.98 16.84 -2.02
C ASP A 417 15.38 15.50 -2.66
N PRO A 418 16.24 15.48 -3.70
CA PRO A 418 16.73 14.24 -4.32
C PRO A 418 17.38 13.23 -3.35
N THR A 419 17.86 13.69 -2.19
CA THR A 419 18.50 12.88 -1.14
C THR A 419 17.52 12.36 -0.09
N ALA A 420 16.25 12.72 -0.17
CA ALA A 420 15.21 12.26 0.75
C ALA A 420 14.78 10.82 0.39
N ASP A 421 15.66 9.85 0.53
CA ASP A 421 15.39 8.44 0.23
C ASP A 421 14.87 7.66 1.44
N LEU A 422 14.35 6.45 1.20
CA LEU A 422 13.90 5.53 2.26
C LEU A 422 12.79 6.10 3.17
N ASN A 423 12.00 7.06 2.67
CA ASN A 423 10.81 7.51 3.38
C ASN A 423 9.65 6.53 3.17
N ARG A 424 8.80 6.41 4.18
CA ARG A 424 7.70 5.44 4.20
C ARG A 424 6.37 6.14 4.51
N LEU A 425 5.45 6.12 3.56
CA LEU A 425 4.13 6.76 3.65
C LEU A 425 3.08 5.66 3.59
N VAL A 426 2.41 5.37 4.71
CA VAL A 426 1.42 4.28 4.83
C VAL A 426 0.13 4.74 5.51
N GLY A 427 -1.01 4.23 5.06
CA GLY A 427 -2.32 4.52 5.65
C GLY A 427 -2.77 5.99 5.59
N ASN A 428 -2.07 6.88 4.89
CA ASN A 428 -2.39 8.31 4.89
C ASN A 428 -3.61 8.61 4.00
N TYR A 429 -4.40 9.61 4.40
CA TYR A 429 -5.56 10.12 3.66
C TYR A 429 -5.18 11.46 3.04
N VAL A 430 -5.09 11.53 1.71
CA VAL A 430 -4.55 12.68 0.99
C VAL A 430 -5.57 13.21 -0.02
N GLY A 431 -6.20 14.32 0.35
CA GLY A 431 -7.26 15.00 -0.40
C GLY A 431 -8.69 14.54 -0.06
N THR A 432 -8.85 13.54 0.80
CA THR A 432 -10.11 13.15 1.43
C THR A 432 -9.98 13.18 2.95
N ASP A 433 -11.06 13.49 3.66
CA ASP A 433 -11.10 13.30 5.11
C ASP A 433 -11.37 11.85 5.51
N TYR A 434 -11.28 11.54 6.81
CA TYR A 434 -11.57 10.20 7.36
C TYR A 434 -13.04 9.75 7.16
N SER A 435 -13.94 10.65 6.75
CA SER A 435 -15.32 10.32 6.39
C SER A 435 -15.51 10.03 4.89
N GLY A 436 -14.44 10.19 4.09
CA GLY A 436 -14.45 10.06 2.64
C GLY A 436 -14.95 11.31 1.90
N ALA A 437 -15.18 12.43 2.59
CA ALA A 437 -15.61 13.67 1.95
C ALA A 437 -14.43 14.35 1.24
N ASN A 438 -14.71 14.90 0.05
CA ASN A 438 -13.72 15.56 -0.78
C ASN A 438 -13.35 16.93 -0.18
N SER A 439 -12.11 17.04 0.28
CA SER A 439 -11.45 18.28 0.69
C SER A 439 -10.07 18.33 0.02
N GLY A 440 -10.05 18.15 -1.31
CA GLY A 440 -8.83 17.97 -2.09
C GLY A 440 -7.77 19.05 -1.92
N ASN A 441 -6.51 18.67 -2.04
CA ASN A 441 -5.41 19.63 -2.20
C ASN A 441 -5.48 20.26 -3.59
N SER A 442 -5.06 21.51 -3.77
CA SER A 442 -5.26 22.25 -5.04
C SER A 442 -4.48 21.68 -6.24
N SER A 443 -3.42 20.90 -5.97
CA SER A 443 -2.48 20.36 -6.96
C SER A 443 -2.43 18.83 -6.87
N PHE A 444 -1.24 18.25 -6.70
CA PHE A 444 -1.06 16.80 -6.57
C PHE A 444 -1.40 16.31 -5.16
N GLY A 445 -1.86 15.07 -5.02
CA GLY A 445 -1.96 14.44 -3.70
C GLY A 445 -0.57 14.22 -3.12
N ILE A 446 0.22 13.35 -3.75
CA ILE A 446 1.59 13.02 -3.36
C ILE A 446 2.56 13.29 -4.51
N LEU A 447 3.68 13.95 -4.22
CA LEU A 447 4.77 14.21 -5.16
C LEU A 447 6.10 13.66 -4.63
N VAL A 448 6.77 12.84 -5.43
CA VAL A 448 8.06 12.20 -5.09
C VAL A 448 9.12 12.60 -6.10
N ARG A 449 10.25 13.12 -5.60
CA ARG A 449 11.41 13.56 -6.41
C ARG A 449 12.73 12.87 -6.04
N SER A 450 12.68 11.86 -5.17
CA SER A 450 13.82 11.09 -4.68
C SER A 450 13.60 9.59 -4.84
N SER A 451 14.65 8.81 -4.60
CA SER A 451 14.66 7.38 -4.82
C SER A 451 14.31 6.55 -3.58
N ASN A 452 14.00 5.27 -3.78
CA ASN A 452 13.86 4.27 -2.71
C ASN A 452 12.79 4.60 -1.65
N ASN A 453 11.74 5.34 -2.00
CA ASN A 453 10.62 5.59 -1.09
C ASN A 453 9.54 4.53 -1.26
N THR A 454 8.82 4.26 -0.19
CA THR A 454 7.68 3.34 -0.17
C THR A 454 6.40 4.14 0.07
N ILE A 455 5.46 4.03 -0.86
CA ILE A 455 4.17 4.69 -0.86
C ILE A 455 3.13 3.57 -0.79
N GLY A 456 2.67 3.29 0.42
CA GLY A 456 1.74 2.22 0.75
C GLY A 456 2.44 0.88 1.02
N GLU A 457 1.74 0.01 1.73
CA GLU A 457 2.12 -1.36 2.07
C GLU A 457 0.89 -2.27 1.96
N PRO A 458 1.05 -3.59 1.75
CA PRO A 458 -0.06 -4.54 1.79
C PRO A 458 -0.90 -4.39 3.05
N GLY A 459 -2.21 -4.22 2.87
CA GLY A 459 -3.18 -3.99 3.96
C GLY A 459 -3.12 -2.60 4.64
N PHE A 460 -2.14 -1.75 4.30
CA PHE A 460 -1.93 -0.41 4.87
C PHE A 460 -1.62 0.64 3.79
N GLY A 461 -2.35 0.59 2.68
CA GLY A 461 -2.25 1.56 1.59
C GLY A 461 -2.70 2.96 1.96
N ASN A 462 -2.28 3.95 1.17
CA ASN A 462 -2.78 5.32 1.28
C ASN A 462 -4.06 5.49 0.44
N THR A 463 -4.94 6.40 0.88
CA THR A 463 -6.09 6.87 0.10
C THR A 463 -5.73 8.23 -0.51
N ILE A 464 -5.58 8.30 -1.83
CA ILE A 464 -5.05 9.47 -2.56
C ILE A 464 -6.08 9.93 -3.57
N SER A 465 -6.97 10.83 -3.16
CA SER A 465 -8.22 11.12 -3.87
C SER A 465 -8.67 12.56 -3.73
N GLY A 466 -9.57 13.02 -4.60
CA GLY A 466 -10.13 14.38 -4.56
C GLY A 466 -9.18 15.51 -4.95
N ASN A 467 -7.92 15.24 -5.29
CA ASN A 467 -6.92 16.29 -5.53
C ASN A 467 -7.15 17.04 -6.87
N GLY A 468 -6.77 18.31 -6.90
CA GLY A 468 -7.00 19.21 -8.05
C GLY A 468 -6.19 18.88 -9.31
N ARG A 469 -5.26 17.92 -9.25
CA ARG A 469 -4.49 17.39 -10.38
C ARG A 469 -4.37 15.87 -10.29
N SER A 470 -3.16 15.33 -10.44
CA SER A 470 -2.89 13.90 -10.31
C SER A 470 -2.84 13.46 -8.87
N GLY A 471 -3.24 12.22 -8.59
CA GLY A 471 -3.16 11.64 -7.25
C GLY A 471 -1.70 11.54 -6.79
N LEU A 472 -0.93 10.67 -7.43
CA LEU A 472 0.48 10.42 -7.14
C LEU A 472 1.37 10.77 -8.33
N VAL A 473 2.49 11.45 -8.10
CA VAL A 473 3.46 11.80 -9.13
C VAL A 473 4.89 11.40 -8.74
N LEU A 474 5.52 10.56 -9.56
CA LEU A 474 6.96 10.27 -9.50
C LEU A 474 7.67 11.13 -10.57
N SER A 475 8.45 12.12 -10.13
CA SER A 475 8.91 13.20 -11.02
C SER A 475 10.43 13.35 -11.04
N GLY A 476 11.01 13.19 -12.22
CA GLY A 476 12.39 13.54 -12.53
C GLY A 476 13.38 12.39 -12.30
N PRO A 477 14.63 12.58 -12.75
CA PRO A 477 15.62 11.49 -12.86
C PRO A 477 16.13 10.98 -11.50
N SER A 478 15.79 11.64 -10.40
CA SER A 478 16.12 11.20 -9.05
C SER A 478 15.00 10.35 -8.42
N ALA A 479 13.80 10.33 -9.01
CA ALA A 479 12.66 9.56 -8.50
C ALA A 479 12.72 8.10 -8.99
N ASN A 480 13.76 7.36 -8.61
CA ASN A 480 13.97 5.98 -9.07
C ASN A 480 13.76 4.94 -7.97
N ASN A 481 13.47 3.70 -8.33
CA ASN A 481 13.36 2.59 -7.37
C ASN A 481 12.33 2.86 -6.25
N ASN A 482 11.30 3.66 -6.51
CA ASN A 482 10.21 3.82 -5.57
C ASN A 482 9.22 2.66 -5.74
N VAL A 483 8.59 2.29 -4.64
CA VAL A 483 7.53 1.27 -4.60
C VAL A 483 6.22 1.96 -4.25
N VAL A 484 5.21 1.75 -5.08
CA VAL A 484 3.85 2.26 -4.91
C VAL A 484 2.93 1.06 -4.85
N GLN A 485 2.42 0.69 -3.68
CA GLN A 485 1.68 -0.57 -3.51
C GLN A 485 0.51 -0.44 -2.54
N GLY A 486 -0.55 -1.24 -2.76
CA GLY A 486 -1.73 -1.34 -1.90
C GLY A 486 -2.58 -0.07 -1.79
N ASN A 487 -2.33 0.98 -2.57
CA ASN A 487 -3.02 2.26 -2.44
C ASN A 487 -4.39 2.29 -3.14
N TYR A 488 -5.29 3.13 -2.64
CA TYR A 488 -6.57 3.50 -3.27
C TYR A 488 -6.45 4.90 -3.86
N ILE A 489 -6.57 5.04 -5.18
CA ILE A 489 -6.25 6.28 -5.90
C ILE A 489 -7.40 6.68 -6.82
N GLY A 490 -8.07 7.79 -6.46
CA GLY A 490 -9.25 8.30 -7.16
C GLY A 490 -10.58 7.71 -6.67
N THR A 491 -10.54 6.94 -5.58
CA THR A 491 -11.66 6.31 -4.91
C THR A 491 -11.70 6.64 -3.41
N ASN A 492 -12.73 6.21 -2.69
CA ASN A 492 -12.68 6.13 -1.23
C ASN A 492 -11.77 4.97 -0.76
N ASP A 493 -11.61 4.85 0.55
CA ASP A 493 -10.70 3.94 1.27
C ASP A 493 -11.01 2.44 1.11
N ASP A 494 -12.22 2.09 0.66
CA ASP A 494 -12.60 0.72 0.27
C ASP A 494 -12.71 0.51 -1.26
N GLY A 495 -12.47 1.57 -2.06
CA GLY A 495 -12.54 1.50 -3.51
C GLY A 495 -13.95 1.34 -4.10
N SER A 496 -15.02 1.50 -3.31
CA SER A 496 -16.40 1.33 -3.79
C SER A 496 -16.98 2.56 -4.49
N VAL A 497 -16.45 3.75 -4.23
CA VAL A 497 -16.97 5.02 -4.74
C VAL A 497 -15.86 5.87 -5.33
N ALA A 498 -16.11 6.46 -6.50
CA ALA A 498 -15.17 7.38 -7.13
C ALA A 498 -15.10 8.71 -6.35
N VAL A 499 -13.89 9.11 -5.99
CA VAL A 499 -13.54 10.42 -5.44
C VAL A 499 -12.42 11.01 -6.31
N PRO A 500 -12.76 11.56 -7.48
CA PRO A 500 -11.81 11.74 -8.55
C PRO A 500 -10.67 12.69 -8.20
N ASN A 501 -9.43 12.27 -8.47
CA ASN A 501 -8.38 13.23 -8.77
C ASN A 501 -8.66 13.86 -10.16
N SER A 502 -8.42 15.15 -10.34
CA SER A 502 -8.86 15.86 -11.57
C SER A 502 -8.06 15.50 -12.83
N ALA A 503 -6.91 14.82 -12.70
CA ALA A 503 -6.07 14.37 -13.81
C ALA A 503 -5.74 12.87 -13.71
N PHE A 504 -4.46 12.47 -13.86
CA PHE A 504 -4.05 11.05 -13.79
C PHE A 504 -4.11 10.51 -12.36
N GLY A 505 -4.43 9.22 -12.17
CA GLY A 505 -4.27 8.58 -10.87
C GLY A 505 -2.80 8.56 -10.43
N ILE A 506 -1.95 7.86 -11.19
CA ILE A 506 -0.51 7.80 -11.03
C ILE A 506 0.18 8.38 -12.26
N PHE A 507 1.13 9.31 -12.07
CA PHE A 507 1.93 9.87 -13.17
C PHE A 507 3.44 9.72 -12.92
N VAL A 508 4.10 8.92 -13.75
CA VAL A 508 5.55 8.75 -13.78
C VAL A 508 6.13 9.59 -14.91
N THR A 509 7.03 10.53 -14.60
CA THR A 509 7.62 11.42 -15.61
C THR A 509 9.12 11.59 -15.42
N GLY A 510 9.91 11.02 -16.35
CA GLY A 510 11.38 11.07 -16.31
C GLY A 510 12.01 10.32 -15.13
N ALA A 511 11.26 9.38 -14.56
CA ALA A 511 11.57 8.57 -13.39
C ALA A 511 11.71 7.10 -13.81
N ASN A 512 12.72 6.40 -13.27
CA ASN A 512 13.12 5.08 -13.78
C ASN A 512 13.03 3.99 -12.71
N ASN A 513 12.85 2.74 -13.14
CA ASN A 513 12.92 1.56 -12.28
C ASN A 513 11.97 1.62 -11.07
N ASN A 514 10.81 2.26 -11.19
CA ASN A 514 9.80 2.28 -10.14
C ASN A 514 8.85 1.09 -10.30
N THR A 515 8.35 0.57 -9.18
CA THR A 515 7.35 -0.50 -9.13
C THR A 515 6.02 0.09 -8.72
N ILE A 516 4.99 -0.10 -9.54
CA ILE A 516 3.61 0.28 -9.28
C ILE A 516 2.82 -1.02 -9.13
N GLY A 517 2.52 -1.37 -7.89
CA GLY A 517 1.87 -2.60 -7.45
C GLY A 517 2.88 -3.68 -7.07
N GLY A 518 2.51 -4.94 -7.22
CA GLY A 518 3.33 -6.10 -6.89
C GLY A 518 2.66 -7.42 -7.30
N ALA A 519 3.32 -8.54 -7.04
CA ALA A 519 2.88 -9.86 -7.49
C ALA A 519 1.71 -10.42 -6.67
N PHE A 520 1.53 -9.94 -5.43
CA PHE A 520 0.42 -10.35 -4.58
C PHE A 520 -0.77 -9.39 -4.68
N LEU A 521 -1.98 -9.90 -4.49
CA LEU A 521 -3.22 -9.12 -4.61
C LEU A 521 -3.23 -7.85 -3.74
N GLU A 522 -2.75 -7.95 -2.50
CA GLU A 522 -2.68 -6.84 -1.55
C GLU A 522 -1.59 -5.79 -1.88
N GLU A 523 -0.62 -6.13 -2.73
CA GLU A 523 0.39 -5.18 -3.23
C GLU A 523 -0.16 -4.35 -4.40
N GLY A 524 -1.14 -4.87 -5.12
CA GLY A 524 -1.77 -4.16 -6.24
C GLY A 524 -2.52 -2.92 -5.80
N ASN A 525 -2.32 -1.80 -6.52
CA ASN A 525 -3.09 -0.58 -6.26
C ASN A 525 -4.46 -0.65 -6.95
N VAL A 526 -5.45 0.03 -6.37
CA VAL A 526 -6.74 0.33 -7.00
C VAL A 526 -6.65 1.74 -7.58
N VAL A 527 -6.54 1.85 -8.91
CA VAL A 527 -6.36 3.12 -9.63
C VAL A 527 -7.56 3.38 -10.53
N SER A 528 -8.56 4.04 -9.95
CA SER A 528 -9.92 4.07 -10.49
C SER A 528 -10.61 5.40 -10.20
N GLY A 529 -11.68 5.71 -10.93
CA GLY A 529 -12.44 6.94 -10.72
C GLY A 529 -11.70 8.26 -10.97
N ASN A 530 -10.47 8.26 -11.51
CA ASN A 530 -9.72 9.49 -11.78
C ASN A 530 -10.26 10.22 -13.01
N GLY A 531 -10.10 11.55 -13.08
CA GLY A 531 -10.61 12.37 -14.18
C GLY A 531 -9.87 12.19 -15.51
N GLY A 532 -8.64 11.64 -15.49
CA GLY A 532 -7.80 11.36 -16.65
C GLY A 532 -7.52 9.86 -16.83
N SER A 533 -6.31 9.51 -17.25
CA SER A 533 -5.85 8.12 -17.27
C SER A 533 -5.58 7.57 -15.87
N GLY A 534 -5.73 6.27 -15.66
CA GLY A 534 -5.36 5.63 -14.40
C GLY A 534 -3.87 5.78 -14.11
N VAL A 535 -3.04 5.12 -14.93
CA VAL A 535 -1.57 5.21 -14.86
C VAL A 535 -1.02 5.84 -16.14
N ALA A 536 -0.17 6.85 -16.01
CA ALA A 536 0.54 7.45 -17.14
C ALA A 536 2.06 7.40 -16.90
N ILE A 537 2.82 6.97 -17.91
CA ILE A 537 4.29 6.92 -17.87
C ILE A 537 4.83 7.70 -19.08
N ALA A 538 5.71 8.67 -18.83
CA ALA A 538 6.17 9.59 -19.86
C ALA A 538 7.57 10.16 -19.64
N THR A 539 8.00 10.96 -20.62
CA THR A 539 9.17 11.84 -20.54
C THR A 539 10.46 11.06 -20.30
N ASN A 540 10.74 10.08 -21.17
CA ASN A 540 11.93 9.22 -21.08
C ASN A 540 12.03 8.39 -19.78
N ALA A 541 10.90 8.09 -19.13
CA ALA A 541 10.84 7.17 -18.00
C ALA A 541 11.09 5.73 -18.49
N SER A 542 12.07 5.03 -17.91
CA SER A 542 12.51 3.72 -18.36
C SER A 542 12.56 2.67 -17.26
N GLY A 543 12.32 1.41 -17.61
CA GLY A 543 12.51 0.28 -16.70
C GLY A 543 11.47 0.17 -15.59
N ASN A 544 10.35 0.87 -15.71
CA ASN A 544 9.29 0.84 -14.71
C ASN A 544 8.47 -0.44 -14.82
N VAL A 545 7.89 -0.88 -13.71
CA VAL A 545 7.03 -2.06 -13.62
C VAL A 545 5.64 -1.61 -13.14
N VAL A 546 4.60 -2.07 -13.84
CA VAL A 546 3.20 -1.93 -13.45
C VAL A 546 2.65 -3.34 -13.27
N GLU A 547 2.44 -3.77 -12.03
CA GLU A 547 2.15 -5.16 -11.70
C GLU A 547 0.97 -5.33 -10.73
N GLY A 548 0.06 -6.27 -10.99
CA GLY A 548 -0.98 -6.66 -10.03
C GLY A 548 -2.08 -5.63 -9.74
N ASN A 549 -2.15 -4.53 -10.49
CA ASN A 549 -3.07 -3.42 -10.19
C ASN A 549 -4.47 -3.64 -10.76
N ALA A 550 -5.48 -3.14 -10.05
CA ALA A 550 -6.85 -2.99 -10.55
C ALA A 550 -7.04 -1.56 -11.09
N ILE A 551 -7.29 -1.42 -12.40
CA ILE A 551 -7.29 -0.13 -13.09
C ILE A 551 -8.62 0.08 -13.81
N GLY A 552 -9.45 0.97 -13.27
CA GLY A 552 -10.81 1.22 -13.75
C GLY A 552 -11.86 0.26 -13.18
N LEU A 553 -11.48 -0.55 -12.18
CA LEU A 553 -12.35 -1.43 -11.39
C LEU A 553 -12.52 -0.91 -9.95
N ASN A 554 -13.57 -1.34 -9.25
CA ASN A 554 -13.76 -1.05 -7.83
C ASN A 554 -12.72 -1.78 -6.94
N GLY A 555 -12.79 -1.57 -5.62
CA GLY A 555 -11.88 -2.19 -4.65
C GLY A 555 -11.99 -3.71 -4.56
N ASN A 556 -13.15 -4.29 -4.88
CA ASN A 556 -13.36 -5.75 -4.96
C ASN A 556 -12.85 -6.35 -6.27
N ARG A 557 -12.51 -5.51 -7.26
CA ARG A 557 -12.01 -5.90 -8.58
C ARG A 557 -12.99 -6.75 -9.39
N ASP A 558 -14.30 -6.55 -9.18
CA ASP A 558 -15.41 -7.26 -9.82
C ASP A 558 -16.34 -6.36 -10.65
N ASP A 559 -16.26 -5.04 -10.48
CA ASP A 559 -17.14 -4.09 -11.16
C ASP A 559 -16.40 -2.85 -11.65
N ALA A 560 -16.95 -2.21 -12.69
CA ALA A 560 -16.37 -0.99 -13.26
C ALA A 560 -16.44 0.21 -12.30
N LEU A 561 -15.29 0.86 -12.08
CA LEU A 561 -15.18 2.19 -11.50
C LEU A 561 -14.22 3.03 -12.37
N PRO A 562 -14.67 3.40 -13.58
CA PRO A 562 -13.77 3.75 -14.67
C PRO A 562 -13.02 5.06 -14.42
N ASN A 563 -11.78 5.12 -14.90
CA ASN A 563 -11.09 6.41 -15.05
C ASN A 563 -11.70 7.20 -16.22
N GLY A 564 -11.43 8.49 -16.32
CA GLY A 564 -12.02 9.39 -17.31
C GLY A 564 -11.47 9.22 -18.73
N SER A 565 -10.42 8.43 -18.93
CA SER A 565 -9.77 8.23 -20.24
C SER A 565 -9.20 6.81 -20.42
N THR A 566 -7.89 6.66 -20.58
CA THR A 566 -7.19 5.38 -20.76
C THR A 566 -6.85 4.72 -19.41
N GLY A 567 -6.90 3.39 -19.29
CA GLY A 567 -6.39 2.71 -18.10
C GLY A 567 -4.89 2.97 -17.87
N ILE A 568 -4.04 2.47 -18.76
CA ILE A 568 -2.58 2.71 -18.76
C ILE A 568 -2.15 3.44 -20.04
N PHE A 569 -1.39 4.53 -19.91
CA PHE A 569 -0.89 5.32 -21.03
C PHE A 569 0.64 5.50 -21.00
N LEU A 570 1.35 4.84 -21.91
CA LEU A 570 2.78 5.03 -22.16
C LEU A 570 3.00 6.04 -23.28
N ARG A 571 3.81 7.08 -23.05
CA ARG A 571 4.12 8.08 -24.08
C ARG A 571 5.50 8.71 -23.97
N ALA A 572 5.88 9.49 -24.98
CA ALA A 572 7.01 10.44 -24.92
C ALA A 572 8.31 9.81 -24.39
N GLY A 573 8.69 8.64 -24.92
CA GLY A 573 9.92 7.95 -24.54
C GLY A 573 9.79 7.00 -23.35
N ALA A 574 8.58 6.59 -22.97
CA ALA A 574 8.41 5.54 -21.97
C ALA A 574 8.93 4.21 -22.52
N ASN A 575 10.04 3.71 -21.97
CA ASN A 575 10.79 2.59 -22.56
C ASN A 575 11.03 1.47 -21.57
N ASN A 576 11.17 0.23 -22.06
CA ASN A 576 11.48 -0.91 -21.19
C ASN A 576 10.50 -1.05 -20.00
N THR A 577 9.25 -0.62 -20.17
CA THR A 577 8.22 -0.75 -19.14
C THR A 577 7.62 -2.14 -19.20
N GLN A 578 7.50 -2.80 -18.06
CA GLN A 578 6.81 -4.09 -17.94
C GLN A 578 5.42 -3.85 -17.36
N ILE A 579 4.38 -4.26 -18.08
CA ILE A 579 2.98 -4.22 -17.64
C ILE A 579 2.54 -5.68 -17.50
N ARG A 580 2.42 -6.17 -16.27
CA ARG A 580 2.14 -7.59 -16.02
C ARG A 580 1.10 -7.85 -14.93
N GLY A 581 0.28 -8.88 -15.05
CA GLY A 581 -0.64 -9.26 -13.97
C GLY A 581 -1.69 -8.21 -13.58
N ASN A 582 -1.98 -7.21 -14.43
CA ASN A 582 -2.96 -6.17 -14.10
C ASN A 582 -4.34 -6.53 -14.65
N SER A 583 -5.37 -6.04 -13.96
CA SER A 583 -6.75 -6.06 -14.42
C SER A 583 -7.16 -4.65 -14.85
N ILE A 584 -7.34 -4.46 -16.15
CA ILE A 584 -7.51 -3.14 -16.77
C ILE A 584 -8.82 -3.11 -17.55
N ALA A 585 -9.87 -2.53 -16.98
CA ALA A 585 -11.19 -2.59 -17.59
C ALA A 585 -12.07 -1.37 -17.30
N GLY A 586 -13.23 -1.28 -17.96
CA GLY A 586 -14.22 -0.22 -17.78
C GLY A 586 -13.83 1.16 -18.34
N ASN A 587 -12.56 1.42 -18.61
CA ASN A 587 -12.09 2.76 -19.01
C ASN A 587 -12.68 3.17 -20.38
N PRO A 588 -13.23 4.39 -20.55
CA PRO A 588 -13.98 4.80 -21.74
C PRO A 588 -13.11 5.04 -22.99
N GLY A 589 -11.81 5.24 -22.83
CA GLY A 589 -10.86 5.45 -23.92
C GLY A 589 -10.34 4.13 -24.51
N THR A 590 -9.12 3.77 -24.14
CA THR A 590 -8.46 2.50 -24.43
C THR A 590 -8.06 1.90 -23.10
N GLN A 591 -8.06 0.58 -22.93
CA GLN A 591 -7.58 0.01 -21.67
C GLN A 591 -6.08 0.27 -21.51
N LEU A 592 -5.28 0.01 -22.55
CA LEU A 592 -3.84 0.26 -22.60
C LEU A 592 -3.40 0.94 -23.92
N LEU A 593 -2.78 2.11 -23.84
CA LEU A 593 -2.26 2.86 -24.99
C LEU A 593 -0.73 3.03 -24.90
N ILE A 594 -0.03 2.68 -25.98
CA ILE A 594 1.42 2.92 -26.17
C ILE A 594 1.60 3.86 -27.37
N ALA A 595 2.10 5.08 -27.14
CA ALA A 595 2.22 6.09 -28.19
C ALA A 595 3.54 6.86 -28.20
N GLY A 596 3.92 7.36 -29.39
CA GLY A 596 5.11 8.16 -29.62
C GLY A 596 6.28 7.35 -30.19
N ALA A 597 6.97 7.94 -31.17
CA ALA A 597 8.03 7.28 -31.96
C ALA A 597 9.28 6.88 -31.15
N SER A 598 9.44 7.38 -29.92
CA SER A 598 10.55 7.06 -29.04
C SER A 598 10.18 6.13 -27.88
N THR A 599 8.93 5.67 -27.82
CA THR A 599 8.35 4.79 -26.77
C THR A 599 8.49 3.33 -27.23
N THR A 600 9.51 2.60 -26.77
CA THR A 600 9.90 1.30 -27.33
C THR A 600 10.26 0.28 -26.25
N ASN A 601 10.35 -0.99 -26.65
CA ASN A 601 10.76 -2.11 -25.79
C ASN A 601 9.85 -2.31 -24.57
N ASN A 602 8.59 -1.87 -24.63
CA ASN A 602 7.64 -2.14 -23.55
C ASN A 602 7.03 -3.52 -23.74
N VAL A 603 6.77 -4.21 -22.63
CA VAL A 603 6.21 -5.57 -22.61
C VAL A 603 4.88 -5.53 -21.88
N VAL A 604 3.83 -6.03 -22.52
CA VAL A 604 2.50 -6.24 -21.95
C VAL A 604 2.27 -7.74 -21.87
N ALA A 605 2.29 -8.35 -20.69
CA ALA A 605 2.20 -9.80 -20.55
C ALA A 605 1.37 -10.20 -19.33
N SER A 606 0.65 -11.32 -19.36
CA SER A 606 -0.06 -11.84 -18.17
C SER A 606 -1.15 -10.89 -17.64
N ASN A 607 -1.75 -10.01 -18.45
CA ASN A 607 -2.80 -9.09 -17.99
C ASN A 607 -4.20 -9.57 -18.35
N LEU A 608 -5.17 -9.18 -17.53
CA LEU A 608 -6.60 -9.24 -17.82
C LEU A 608 -7.04 -7.86 -18.36
N ILE A 609 -7.44 -7.78 -19.62
CA ILE A 609 -7.74 -6.50 -20.27
C ILE A 609 -9.17 -6.50 -20.80
N GLY A 610 -9.98 -5.59 -20.27
CA GLY A 610 -11.44 -5.56 -20.46
C GLY A 610 -12.19 -6.63 -19.69
N LEU A 611 -11.52 -7.26 -18.73
CA LEU A 611 -12.02 -8.29 -17.83
C LEU A 611 -11.76 -7.88 -16.37
N ASP A 612 -12.56 -8.40 -15.45
CA ASP A 612 -12.34 -8.32 -13.99
C ASP A 612 -11.40 -9.44 -13.50
N ASP A 613 -11.09 -9.48 -12.19
CA ASP A 613 -10.20 -10.51 -11.60
C ASP A 613 -10.79 -11.94 -11.66
N PHE A 614 -12.08 -12.08 -11.97
CA PHE A 614 -12.79 -13.35 -12.10
C PHE A 614 -13.00 -13.78 -13.55
N GLY A 615 -12.46 -13.01 -14.51
CA GLY A 615 -12.58 -13.27 -15.95
C GLY A 615 -13.90 -12.81 -16.56
N ALA A 616 -14.78 -12.13 -15.81
CA ALA A 616 -16.00 -11.58 -16.37
C ALA A 616 -15.72 -10.31 -17.20
N VAL A 617 -16.49 -10.13 -18.26
CA VAL A 617 -16.34 -8.98 -19.16
C VAL A 617 -16.81 -7.70 -18.46
N VAL A 618 -15.91 -6.72 -18.41
CA VAL A 618 -16.22 -5.36 -17.95
C VAL A 618 -16.04 -4.40 -19.13
N PRO A 619 -17.13 -4.07 -19.86
CA PRO A 619 -17.05 -3.34 -21.11
C PRO A 619 -16.41 -1.97 -20.96
N GLY A 620 -15.52 -1.62 -21.88
CA GLY A 620 -14.88 -0.31 -21.88
C GLY A 620 -14.07 -0.05 -23.13
N GLY A 621 -14.15 1.19 -23.61
CA GLY A 621 -13.25 1.70 -24.64
C GLY A 621 -13.45 1.11 -26.05
N SER A 622 -12.78 1.72 -27.00
CA SER A 622 -12.77 1.29 -28.41
C SER A 622 -11.73 0.19 -28.69
N ASN A 623 -10.66 0.16 -27.90
CA ASN A 623 -9.53 -0.74 -28.06
C ASN A 623 -9.13 -1.27 -26.68
N ALA A 624 -8.81 -2.55 -26.58
CA ALA A 624 -8.21 -3.09 -25.37
C ALA A 624 -6.74 -2.63 -25.29
N ILE A 625 -5.97 -2.92 -26.34
CA ILE A 625 -4.60 -2.43 -26.51
C ILE A 625 -4.51 -1.59 -27.79
N PHE A 626 -3.89 -0.42 -27.71
CA PHE A 626 -3.61 0.42 -28.88
C PHE A 626 -2.12 0.80 -28.92
N ILE A 627 -1.44 0.43 -30.01
CA ILE A 627 -0.03 0.70 -30.25
C ILE A 627 0.14 1.69 -31.41
N GLN A 628 0.85 2.77 -31.15
CA GLN A 628 1.23 3.83 -32.09
C GLN A 628 2.76 4.07 -32.06
N SER A 629 3.51 3.05 -31.69
CA SER A 629 4.92 3.12 -31.32
C SER A 629 5.69 1.88 -31.74
N PRO A 630 7.02 1.96 -31.91
CA PRO A 630 7.77 0.85 -32.45
C PRO A 630 8.34 -0.08 -31.37
N GLY A 631 8.62 -1.33 -31.72
CA GLY A 631 9.44 -2.23 -30.90
C GLY A 631 8.82 -2.70 -29.59
N ASN A 632 7.49 -2.80 -29.48
CA ASN A 632 6.81 -3.25 -28.25
C ASN A 632 6.33 -4.70 -28.38
N THR A 633 6.21 -5.39 -27.25
CA THR A 633 5.77 -6.80 -27.19
C THR A 633 4.45 -6.90 -26.43
N VAL A 634 3.49 -7.62 -27.00
CA VAL A 634 2.22 -8.00 -26.36
C VAL A 634 2.16 -9.53 -26.29
N GLY A 635 2.11 -10.04 -25.07
CA GLY A 635 2.27 -11.44 -24.72
C GLY A 635 3.75 -11.78 -24.53
N GLY A 636 4.16 -12.95 -25.00
CA GLY A 636 5.54 -13.40 -24.84
C GLY A 636 5.84 -14.72 -25.53
N ALA A 637 6.91 -15.40 -25.13
CA ALA A 637 7.35 -16.66 -25.74
C ALA A 637 6.63 -17.88 -25.14
N THR A 638 5.92 -17.71 -24.02
CA THR A 638 5.26 -18.78 -23.29
C THR A 638 3.82 -18.43 -22.96
N ILE A 639 2.98 -19.44 -22.72
CA ILE A 639 1.56 -19.25 -22.36
C ILE A 639 1.36 -18.50 -21.03
N SER A 640 2.33 -18.52 -20.11
CA SER A 640 2.23 -17.77 -18.85
C SER A 640 2.37 -16.27 -19.04
N GLU A 641 2.90 -15.84 -20.19
CA GLU A 641 3.00 -14.43 -20.59
C GLU A 641 1.75 -13.95 -21.34
N ALA A 642 0.75 -14.83 -21.55
CA ALA A 642 -0.45 -14.51 -22.30
C ALA A 642 -1.28 -13.42 -21.65
N ASN A 643 -1.74 -12.46 -22.44
CA ASN A 643 -2.81 -11.56 -22.02
C ASN A 643 -4.17 -12.15 -22.40
N PHE A 644 -5.16 -11.98 -21.54
CA PHE A 644 -6.56 -12.28 -21.81
C PHE A 644 -7.30 -10.99 -22.13
N ILE A 645 -7.87 -10.92 -23.33
CA ILE A 645 -8.34 -9.67 -23.93
C ILE A 645 -9.81 -9.80 -24.32
N GLY A 646 -10.65 -8.93 -23.74
CA GLY A 646 -12.09 -8.83 -23.99
C GLY A 646 -12.61 -7.41 -23.78
N GLY A 647 -13.95 -7.26 -23.71
CA GLY A 647 -14.64 -6.04 -23.25
C GLY A 647 -14.54 -4.76 -24.10
N SER A 648 -13.63 -4.70 -25.07
CA SER A 648 -13.49 -3.59 -26.02
C SER A 648 -14.02 -3.95 -27.41
N ALA A 649 -14.32 -2.95 -28.24
CA ALA A 649 -14.77 -3.19 -29.62
C ALA A 649 -13.68 -3.86 -30.50
N THR A 650 -12.42 -3.50 -30.28
CA THR A 650 -11.26 -4.14 -30.92
C THR A 650 -10.26 -4.59 -29.85
N GLY A 651 -9.66 -5.77 -30.01
CA GLY A 651 -8.70 -6.31 -29.07
C GLY A 651 -7.41 -5.51 -29.13
N ILE A 652 -6.61 -5.71 -30.17
CA ILE A 652 -5.33 -5.03 -30.36
C ILE A 652 -5.36 -4.22 -31.65
N THR A 653 -5.09 -2.91 -31.58
CA THR A 653 -4.87 -2.08 -32.77
C THR A 653 -3.41 -1.66 -32.87
N LEU A 654 -2.81 -1.80 -34.06
CA LEU A 654 -1.56 -1.15 -34.46
C LEU A 654 -1.90 -0.10 -35.52
N SER A 655 -1.53 1.15 -35.26
CA SER A 655 -1.82 2.24 -36.20
C SER A 655 -0.68 3.24 -36.27
N GLN A 656 -0.60 3.87 -37.45
CA GLN A 656 0.37 4.91 -37.80
C GLN A 656 1.72 4.33 -38.22
N PRO A 657 2.52 5.05 -39.04
CA PRO A 657 3.85 4.58 -39.45
C PRO A 657 4.84 4.38 -38.31
N SER A 658 4.60 4.95 -37.12
CA SER A 658 5.44 4.69 -35.95
C SER A 658 5.16 3.33 -35.30
N ALA A 659 4.04 2.67 -35.59
CA ALA A 659 3.77 1.32 -35.11
C ALA A 659 4.49 0.28 -36.01
N SER A 660 5.78 0.09 -35.75
CA SER A 660 6.60 -0.88 -36.47
C SER A 660 7.44 -1.78 -35.57
N ASN A 661 7.86 -2.94 -36.06
CA ASN A 661 8.68 -3.89 -35.29
C ASN A 661 8.02 -4.32 -33.96
N ASN A 662 6.68 -4.31 -33.86
CA ASN A 662 5.99 -4.82 -32.69
C ASN A 662 5.74 -6.33 -32.81
N SER A 663 5.79 -7.04 -31.68
CA SER A 663 5.51 -8.47 -31.59
C SER A 663 4.25 -8.71 -30.78
N ILE A 664 3.31 -9.50 -31.31
CA ILE A 664 2.08 -9.90 -30.65
C ILE A 664 2.04 -11.42 -30.68
N ALA A 665 2.31 -12.09 -29.56
CA ALA A 665 2.47 -13.55 -29.53
C ALA A 665 1.83 -14.14 -28.27
N ASN A 666 1.28 -15.36 -28.38
CA ASN A 666 0.69 -16.11 -27.27
C ASN A 666 -0.38 -15.36 -26.48
N ASN A 667 -1.29 -14.62 -27.13
CA ASN A 667 -2.42 -13.94 -26.45
C ASN A 667 -3.74 -14.68 -26.66
N TYR A 668 -4.65 -14.54 -25.70
CA TYR A 668 -6.04 -15.00 -25.76
C TYR A 668 -6.95 -13.79 -26.04
N ILE A 669 -7.57 -13.76 -27.22
CA ILE A 669 -8.33 -12.59 -27.71
C ILE A 669 -9.75 -13.02 -28.07
N GLY A 670 -10.72 -12.54 -27.30
CA GLY A 670 -12.15 -12.83 -27.50
C GLY A 670 -12.62 -14.15 -26.87
N SER A 671 -11.69 -14.94 -26.35
CA SER A 671 -11.91 -16.16 -25.55
C SER A 671 -10.77 -16.29 -24.54
N ASP A 672 -10.99 -16.97 -23.41
CA ASP A 672 -9.94 -17.49 -22.53
C ASP A 672 -9.79 -19.03 -22.63
N GLY A 673 -10.49 -19.67 -23.57
CA GLY A 673 -10.56 -21.12 -23.72
C GLY A 673 -11.67 -21.80 -22.91
N PHE A 674 -12.36 -21.07 -22.02
CA PHE A 674 -13.49 -21.56 -21.23
C PHE A 674 -14.77 -20.74 -21.46
N PHE A 675 -14.63 -19.43 -21.62
CA PHE A 675 -15.69 -18.45 -21.81
C PHE A 675 -15.46 -17.63 -23.08
N ASP A 676 -16.58 -17.29 -23.72
CA ASP A 676 -16.60 -16.54 -24.97
C ASP A 676 -17.01 -15.11 -24.67
N PHE A 677 -16.09 -14.18 -24.89
CA PHE A 677 -16.32 -12.76 -24.61
C PHE A 677 -16.65 -11.99 -25.88
N GLY A 678 -16.08 -12.41 -27.01
CA GLY A 678 -16.25 -11.82 -28.33
C GLY A 678 -15.90 -10.33 -28.40
N MET A 679 -15.71 -9.83 -29.61
CA MET A 679 -15.63 -8.39 -29.91
C MET A 679 -15.88 -8.18 -31.40
N THR A 680 -15.70 -6.96 -31.93
CA THR A 680 -15.87 -6.75 -33.37
C THR A 680 -14.67 -7.29 -34.15
N THR A 681 -13.46 -6.96 -33.71
CA THR A 681 -12.21 -7.36 -34.39
C THR A 681 -11.16 -7.75 -33.36
N GLY A 682 -10.50 -8.90 -33.56
CA GLY A 682 -9.44 -9.36 -32.67
C GLY A 682 -8.20 -8.46 -32.75
N ILE A 683 -7.50 -8.50 -33.89
CA ILE A 683 -6.34 -7.63 -34.16
C ILE A 683 -6.58 -6.78 -35.40
N ARG A 684 -6.24 -5.49 -35.34
CA ARG A 684 -6.33 -4.55 -36.46
C ARG A 684 -5.01 -3.84 -36.71
N VAL A 685 -4.50 -3.92 -37.94
CA VAL A 685 -3.29 -3.23 -38.41
C VAL A 685 -3.70 -2.21 -39.47
N THR A 686 -3.34 -0.93 -39.29
CA THR A 686 -3.90 0.14 -40.12
C THR A 686 -2.99 1.36 -40.25
N ASN A 687 -3.32 2.26 -41.19
CA ASN A 687 -2.74 3.60 -41.31
C ASN A 687 -1.21 3.60 -41.45
N GLY A 688 -0.64 2.63 -42.18
CA GLY A 688 0.79 2.57 -42.48
C GLY A 688 1.65 1.89 -41.42
N ALA A 689 1.05 1.18 -40.45
CA ALA A 689 1.81 0.29 -39.57
C ALA A 689 2.48 -0.82 -40.40
N HIS A 690 3.74 -1.13 -40.10
CA HIS A 690 4.58 -2.01 -40.93
C HIS A 690 5.62 -2.76 -40.10
N GLU A 691 6.25 -3.80 -40.64
CA GLU A 691 7.27 -4.61 -39.97
C GLU A 691 6.79 -5.23 -38.63
N ASN A 692 5.49 -5.45 -38.43
CA ASN A 692 4.98 -6.05 -37.19
C ASN A 692 4.82 -7.56 -37.35
N THR A 693 5.02 -8.31 -36.26
CA THR A 693 4.81 -9.77 -36.22
C THR A 693 3.60 -10.09 -35.33
N LEU A 694 2.61 -10.74 -35.91
CA LEU A 694 1.38 -11.22 -35.27
C LEU A 694 1.48 -12.74 -35.20
N GLY A 695 2.08 -13.23 -34.12
CA GLY A 695 2.36 -14.64 -33.86
C GLY A 695 3.75 -14.88 -33.27
N PRO A 696 4.09 -16.12 -32.90
CA PRO A 696 3.21 -17.30 -32.95
C PRO A 696 2.21 -17.36 -31.78
N GLY A 697 1.21 -18.23 -31.89
CA GLY A 697 0.45 -18.74 -30.76
C GLY A 697 -0.68 -17.86 -30.23
N ASN A 698 -1.10 -16.80 -30.93
CA ASN A 698 -2.32 -16.10 -30.51
C ASN A 698 -3.55 -16.98 -30.80
N SER A 699 -4.43 -17.08 -29.81
CA SER A 699 -5.75 -17.69 -29.90
C SER A 699 -6.78 -16.57 -30.05
N ILE A 700 -7.43 -16.48 -31.20
CA ILE A 700 -8.34 -15.39 -31.55
C ILE A 700 -9.67 -15.96 -31.99
N GLY A 701 -10.70 -15.77 -31.17
CA GLY A 701 -12.01 -16.36 -31.40
C GLY A 701 -13.20 -15.47 -31.09
N PHE A 702 -14.37 -15.90 -31.57
CA PHE A 702 -15.69 -15.32 -31.29
C PHE A 702 -15.84 -13.85 -31.68
N ASN A 703 -15.00 -13.34 -32.60
CA ASN A 703 -15.12 -11.99 -33.11
C ASN A 703 -16.25 -11.89 -34.13
N SER A 704 -17.19 -10.97 -33.93
CA SER A 704 -18.36 -10.82 -34.80
C SER A 704 -18.04 -10.41 -36.23
N ALA A 705 -16.84 -9.86 -36.50
CA ALA A 705 -16.41 -9.47 -37.85
C ALA A 705 -15.13 -10.16 -38.33
N ARG A 706 -13.95 -9.83 -37.80
CA ARG A 706 -12.66 -10.34 -38.29
C ARG A 706 -11.77 -10.80 -37.14
N ALA A 707 -11.03 -11.89 -37.32
CA ALA A 707 -9.97 -12.27 -36.37
C ALA A 707 -8.80 -11.30 -36.49
N ILE A 708 -8.25 -11.16 -37.72
CA ILE A 708 -7.18 -10.21 -38.04
C ILE A 708 -7.58 -9.39 -39.26
N GLN A 709 -7.43 -8.07 -39.16
CA GLN A 709 -7.72 -7.14 -40.25
C GLN A 709 -6.51 -6.23 -40.52
N VAL A 710 -6.07 -6.16 -41.78
CA VAL A 710 -5.01 -5.26 -42.24
C VAL A 710 -5.59 -4.30 -43.29
N THR A 711 -5.38 -3.00 -43.10
CA THR A 711 -6.02 -1.98 -43.95
C THR A 711 -5.10 -0.84 -44.35
N GLY A 712 -5.30 -0.32 -45.56
CA GLY A 712 -4.56 0.83 -46.11
C GLY A 712 -3.36 0.41 -46.96
N SER A 713 -3.18 1.07 -48.09
CA SER A 713 -2.20 0.70 -49.13
C SER A 713 -0.73 0.78 -48.72
N ASN A 714 -0.43 1.41 -47.58
CA ASN A 714 0.93 1.57 -47.07
C ASN A 714 1.15 0.74 -45.79
N THR A 715 0.18 -0.10 -45.43
CA THR A 715 0.24 -0.99 -44.26
C THR A 715 0.78 -2.34 -44.74
N VAL A 716 2.09 -2.39 -44.92
CA VAL A 716 2.83 -3.51 -45.56
C VAL A 716 3.80 -4.15 -44.58
N GLU A 717 4.43 -5.26 -44.94
CA GLU A 717 5.48 -5.92 -44.16
C GLU A 717 4.99 -6.41 -42.79
N ASN A 718 3.70 -6.73 -42.64
CA ASN A 718 3.17 -7.27 -41.38
C ASN A 718 3.01 -8.80 -41.47
N THR A 719 3.91 -9.51 -40.79
CA THR A 719 3.94 -10.97 -40.71
C THR A 719 2.78 -11.46 -39.83
N ILE A 720 1.94 -12.33 -40.36
CA ILE A 720 0.89 -13.03 -39.61
C ILE A 720 1.26 -14.50 -39.62
N THR A 721 1.45 -15.11 -38.45
CA THR A 721 2.05 -16.45 -38.38
C THR A 721 1.54 -17.28 -37.21
N GLU A 722 1.35 -18.59 -37.43
CA GLU A 722 1.09 -19.59 -36.38
C GLU A 722 0.00 -19.19 -35.37
N ASN A 723 -1.06 -18.51 -35.82
CA ASN A 723 -2.20 -18.13 -34.99
C ASN A 723 -3.31 -19.20 -35.09
N SER A 724 -4.05 -19.38 -34.00
CA SER A 724 -5.28 -20.18 -33.96
C SER A 724 -6.49 -19.25 -34.08
N LEU A 725 -7.19 -19.31 -35.22
CA LEU A 725 -8.31 -18.44 -35.57
C LEU A 725 -9.56 -19.31 -35.77
N PHE A 726 -10.59 -19.10 -34.95
CA PHE A 726 -11.81 -19.91 -34.96
C PHE A 726 -13.05 -19.12 -34.55
N ASP A 727 -14.23 -19.51 -35.02
CA ASP A 727 -15.53 -18.88 -34.67
C ASP A 727 -15.60 -17.35 -34.82
N ASN A 728 -14.75 -16.78 -35.69
CA ASN A 728 -14.85 -15.39 -36.10
C ASN A 728 -15.78 -15.23 -37.31
N GLY A 729 -16.18 -14.02 -37.65
CA GLY A 729 -16.87 -13.75 -38.92
C GLY A 729 -15.99 -14.00 -40.16
N PHE A 730 -14.68 -13.81 -40.03
CA PHE A 730 -13.67 -13.97 -41.10
C PHE A 730 -12.29 -14.17 -40.45
N GLY A 731 -11.39 -14.93 -41.07
CA GLY A 731 -10.04 -15.18 -40.56
C GLY A 731 -9.11 -13.96 -40.67
N ILE A 732 -8.39 -13.87 -41.79
CA ILE A 732 -7.48 -12.75 -42.11
C ILE A 732 -8.09 -11.94 -43.24
N ASP A 733 -8.09 -10.61 -43.12
CA ASP A 733 -8.68 -9.69 -44.10
C ASP A 733 -7.71 -8.60 -44.58
N LEU A 734 -7.40 -8.56 -45.88
CA LEU A 734 -6.52 -7.59 -46.53
C LEU A 734 -7.32 -6.63 -47.44
N LEU A 735 -7.86 -5.53 -46.88
CA LEU A 735 -8.80 -4.62 -47.54
C LEU A 735 -8.34 -4.01 -48.91
N PRO A 736 -9.27 -3.62 -49.83
CA PRO A 736 -10.47 -2.79 -49.59
C PRO A 736 -11.77 -3.55 -49.19
N PRO A 737 -12.70 -2.90 -48.45
CA PRO A 737 -13.82 -3.54 -47.72
C PRO A 737 -14.71 -4.45 -48.58
N GLY A 738 -14.74 -5.74 -48.22
CA GLY A 738 -15.66 -6.78 -48.70
C GLY A 738 -15.64 -8.02 -47.79
N ASN A 739 -16.67 -8.88 -47.83
CA ASN A 739 -16.73 -10.12 -47.05
C ASN A 739 -16.24 -11.34 -47.86
N ALA A 740 -15.30 -11.11 -48.76
CA ALA A 740 -14.78 -12.09 -49.71
C ALA A 740 -13.27 -12.05 -49.72
N LEU A 741 -12.63 -13.19 -50.03
CA LEU A 741 -11.19 -13.28 -50.18
C LEU A 741 -10.71 -12.42 -51.36
N ASN A 742 -9.55 -11.81 -51.20
CA ASN A 742 -8.86 -11.09 -52.25
C ASN A 742 -8.48 -12.08 -53.36
N PRO A 743 -8.85 -11.82 -54.62
CA PRO A 743 -8.48 -12.69 -55.73
C PRO A 743 -6.97 -12.71 -55.94
N ASN A 744 -6.40 -13.90 -56.16
CA ASN A 744 -5.02 -13.97 -56.65
C ASN A 744 -4.92 -13.43 -58.09
N ASP A 745 -3.85 -12.69 -58.39
CA ASP A 745 -3.48 -12.25 -59.73
C ASP A 745 -2.29 -13.09 -60.27
N ALA A 746 -1.87 -12.82 -61.51
CA ALA A 746 -0.80 -13.60 -62.14
C ALA A 746 0.57 -12.96 -61.88
N GLY A 747 1.42 -13.63 -61.10
CA GLY A 747 2.79 -13.18 -60.81
C GLY A 747 2.93 -12.10 -59.73
N ASP A 748 1.82 -11.68 -59.12
CA ASP A 748 1.70 -10.70 -58.02
C ASP A 748 2.25 -9.30 -58.27
N ALA A 749 1.48 -8.49 -58.99
CA ALA A 749 1.80 -7.08 -59.28
C ALA A 749 0.91 -6.10 -58.47
N ASP A 750 0.10 -6.63 -57.55
CA ASP A 750 -0.87 -5.86 -56.81
C ASP A 750 -0.23 -4.99 -55.72
N THR A 751 -0.98 -3.97 -55.27
CA THR A 751 -0.52 -3.06 -54.21
C THR A 751 -1.65 -2.84 -53.23
N GLY A 752 -1.34 -2.85 -51.93
CA GLY A 752 -2.36 -2.74 -50.90
C GLY A 752 -1.84 -3.11 -49.53
N ALA A 753 -2.76 -3.47 -48.63
CA ALA A 753 -2.41 -4.03 -47.32
C ALA A 753 -1.59 -5.32 -47.52
N ASN A 754 -0.42 -5.42 -46.88
CA ASN A 754 0.53 -6.51 -47.10
C ASN A 754 0.81 -6.79 -48.58
N GLU A 755 0.91 -5.75 -49.40
CA GLU A 755 1.09 -5.82 -50.86
C GLU A 755 0.04 -6.69 -51.59
N LEU A 756 -1.05 -7.06 -50.91
CA LEU A 756 -2.05 -8.02 -51.38
C LEU A 756 -1.44 -9.38 -51.80
N GLN A 757 -0.40 -9.82 -51.09
CA GLN A 757 0.32 -11.09 -51.36
C GLN A 757 -0.63 -12.23 -51.75
N ASN A 758 -0.31 -12.91 -52.84
CA ASN A 758 -1.08 -14.05 -53.33
C ASN A 758 -1.13 -15.21 -52.30
N SER A 759 -2.30 -15.81 -52.17
CA SER A 759 -2.50 -17.03 -51.37
C SER A 759 -2.07 -18.29 -52.14
N ALA A 760 -1.95 -19.44 -51.47
CA ALA A 760 -1.63 -20.69 -52.16
C ALA A 760 -2.80 -21.12 -53.08
N THR A 761 -2.48 -21.85 -54.14
CA THR A 761 -3.45 -22.41 -55.08
C THR A 761 -3.20 -23.90 -55.29
N SER A 762 -4.18 -24.58 -55.88
CA SER A 762 -4.12 -26.03 -56.13
C SER A 762 -3.85 -26.87 -54.88
N LEU A 763 -4.28 -26.37 -53.71
CA LEU A 763 -4.08 -27.02 -52.43
C LEU A 763 -4.80 -28.39 -52.42
N ALA A 764 -4.04 -29.47 -52.36
CA ALA A 764 -4.55 -30.83 -52.21
C ALA A 764 -3.88 -31.49 -51.01
N VAL A 765 -4.69 -31.95 -50.05
CA VAL A 765 -4.22 -32.51 -48.79
C VAL A 765 -4.55 -33.99 -48.72
N ASP A 766 -3.51 -34.83 -48.71
CA ASP A 766 -3.62 -36.28 -48.59
C ASP A 766 -3.03 -36.73 -47.24
N VAL A 767 -3.85 -37.41 -46.44
CA VAL A 767 -3.46 -37.95 -45.13
C VAL A 767 -3.33 -39.47 -45.24
N THR A 768 -2.14 -39.99 -44.98
CA THR A 768 -1.87 -41.42 -44.88
C THR A 768 -1.63 -41.82 -43.44
N ILE A 769 -2.37 -42.80 -42.93
CA ILE A 769 -2.13 -43.36 -41.60
C ILE A 769 -0.85 -44.20 -41.64
N VAL A 770 0.19 -43.78 -40.92
CA VAL A 770 1.50 -44.44 -40.90
C VAL A 770 1.54 -45.51 -39.80
N SER A 771 0.88 -45.26 -38.66
CA SER A 771 0.69 -46.22 -37.57
C SER A 771 -0.56 -45.86 -36.74
N ALA A 772 -0.87 -46.62 -35.69
CA ALA A 772 -1.98 -46.31 -34.77
C ALA A 772 -1.84 -44.94 -34.08
N SER A 773 -0.63 -44.37 -34.03
CA SER A 773 -0.33 -43.10 -33.36
C SER A 773 0.44 -42.12 -34.25
N SER A 774 0.47 -42.31 -35.58
CA SER A 774 1.14 -41.37 -36.48
C SER A 774 0.49 -41.27 -37.85
N LEU A 775 0.44 -40.04 -38.38
CA LEU A 775 -0.05 -39.72 -39.72
C LEU A 775 1.09 -39.09 -40.53
N SER A 776 1.07 -39.33 -41.83
CA SER A 776 1.81 -38.57 -42.82
C SER A 776 0.81 -37.72 -43.58
N ILE A 777 1.00 -36.40 -43.56
CA ILE A 777 0.20 -35.43 -44.30
C ILE A 777 1.07 -34.97 -45.46
N SER A 778 0.60 -35.19 -46.68
CA SER A 778 1.22 -34.72 -47.92
C SER A 778 0.33 -33.63 -48.51
N ILE A 779 0.95 -32.50 -48.88
CA ILE A 779 0.25 -31.31 -49.33
C ILE A 779 0.88 -30.86 -50.64
N ASP A 780 0.13 -30.97 -51.74
CA ASP A 780 0.48 -30.38 -53.02
C ASP A 780 -0.04 -28.95 -53.07
N TYR A 781 0.79 -28.01 -53.51
CA TYR A 781 0.40 -26.61 -53.65
C TYR A 781 1.28 -25.84 -54.65
N PHE A 782 0.78 -24.68 -55.09
CA PHE A 782 1.52 -23.71 -55.91
C PHE A 782 1.20 -22.29 -55.46
N VAL A 783 2.18 -21.40 -55.49
CA VAL A 783 2.00 -19.97 -55.20
C VAL A 783 2.36 -19.17 -56.46
N ASP A 784 1.42 -18.34 -56.95
CA ASP A 784 1.58 -17.55 -58.19
C ASP A 784 2.18 -16.15 -57.92
N SER A 785 3.30 -16.10 -57.20
CA SER A 785 4.03 -14.85 -56.92
C SER A 785 5.38 -14.87 -57.65
N ASP A 786 5.58 -14.05 -58.67
CA ASP A 786 6.82 -14.07 -59.47
C ASP A 786 8.01 -13.55 -58.64
N PRO A 787 9.16 -14.25 -58.62
CA PRO A 787 10.38 -13.75 -57.99
C PRO A 787 10.88 -12.37 -58.48
N SER A 788 10.34 -11.82 -59.57
CA SER A 788 10.60 -10.44 -60.00
C SER A 788 9.79 -9.38 -59.26
N GLU A 789 8.63 -9.73 -58.71
CA GLU A 789 7.72 -8.79 -58.04
C GLU A 789 7.72 -8.97 -56.51
N VAL A 790 7.93 -10.19 -56.02
CA VAL A 790 7.83 -10.54 -54.59
C VAL A 790 9.15 -11.07 -54.02
N ALA A 791 9.40 -10.85 -52.73
CA ALA A 791 10.62 -11.27 -52.04
C ALA A 791 10.59 -12.75 -51.62
N TYR A 792 11.62 -13.52 -51.99
CA TYR A 792 11.76 -14.95 -51.68
C TYR A 792 12.85 -15.25 -50.62
N PRO A 793 12.78 -16.41 -49.91
CA PRO A 793 11.78 -17.48 -50.03
C PRO A 793 10.42 -17.09 -49.46
N LEU A 794 9.34 -17.70 -49.97
CA LEU A 794 8.01 -17.54 -49.38
C LEU A 794 7.80 -18.61 -48.30
N ARG A 795 7.29 -18.22 -47.15
CA ARG A 795 6.88 -19.14 -46.09
C ARG A 795 5.40 -19.49 -46.27
N VAL A 796 5.11 -20.77 -46.51
CA VAL A 796 3.73 -21.25 -46.69
C VAL A 796 3.33 -22.06 -45.47
N GLU A 797 2.36 -21.56 -44.72
CA GLU A 797 1.86 -22.18 -43.49
C GLU A 797 0.55 -22.91 -43.76
N PHE A 798 0.39 -24.11 -43.21
CA PHE A 798 -0.78 -24.96 -43.38
C PHE A 798 -1.57 -25.10 -42.09
N PHE A 799 -2.90 -25.05 -42.20
CA PHE A 799 -3.81 -25.09 -41.06
C PHE A 799 -4.99 -26.04 -41.33
N SER A 800 -5.61 -26.56 -40.26
CA SER A 800 -7.00 -27.03 -40.35
C SER A 800 -7.91 -25.84 -40.64
N ALA A 801 -8.89 -26.04 -41.51
CA ALA A 801 -9.82 -24.98 -41.91
C ALA A 801 -11.15 -25.10 -41.18
N VAL A 802 -11.60 -23.98 -40.58
CA VAL A 802 -12.97 -23.76 -40.14
C VAL A 802 -13.60 -22.62 -40.94
N PHE A 803 -14.85 -22.78 -41.36
CA PHE A 803 -15.55 -21.84 -42.25
C PHE A 803 -17.06 -22.09 -42.26
N ASP A 804 -17.84 -21.08 -42.67
CA ASP A 804 -19.25 -21.26 -43.02
C ASP A 804 -19.37 -21.96 -44.39
N PRO A 805 -19.95 -23.17 -44.49
CA PRO A 805 -20.11 -23.86 -45.78
C PRO A 805 -20.97 -23.08 -46.80
N ALA A 806 -21.80 -22.15 -46.36
CA ALA A 806 -22.56 -21.26 -47.23
C ALA A 806 -21.73 -20.09 -47.78
N ASN A 807 -20.62 -19.74 -47.11
CA ASN A 807 -19.67 -18.72 -47.53
C ASN A 807 -18.22 -19.15 -47.24
N PRO A 808 -17.57 -19.92 -48.14
CA PRO A 808 -16.21 -20.42 -47.96
C PRO A 808 -15.14 -19.35 -47.78
N ASP A 809 -15.43 -18.10 -48.14
CA ASP A 809 -14.50 -16.98 -47.95
C ASP A 809 -14.29 -16.65 -46.47
N THR A 810 -15.20 -17.08 -45.58
CA THR A 810 -15.07 -16.92 -44.11
C THR A 810 -14.01 -17.82 -43.46
N VAL A 811 -13.19 -18.48 -44.28
CA VAL A 811 -12.16 -19.43 -43.85
C VAL A 811 -11.21 -18.85 -42.81
N GLN A 812 -10.86 -19.71 -41.85
CA GLN A 812 -9.96 -19.44 -40.74
C GLN A 812 -9.09 -20.67 -40.52
N GLY A 813 -7.86 -20.45 -40.07
CA GLY A 813 -6.92 -21.51 -39.68
C GLY A 813 -7.01 -21.76 -38.18
N GLU A 814 -7.61 -22.88 -37.77
CA GLU A 814 -7.81 -23.20 -36.35
C GLU A 814 -6.56 -23.86 -35.74
N ILE A 815 -6.04 -24.91 -36.38
CA ILE A 815 -4.90 -25.69 -35.88
C ILE A 815 -3.75 -25.57 -36.86
N PHE A 816 -2.61 -25.05 -36.40
CA PHE A 816 -1.38 -25.02 -37.19
C PHE A 816 -0.82 -26.43 -37.38
N VAL A 817 -0.58 -26.82 -38.63
CA VAL A 817 -0.09 -28.15 -39.02
C VAL A 817 1.42 -28.16 -39.25
N GLY A 818 1.95 -27.09 -39.85
CA GLY A 818 3.35 -26.95 -40.21
C GLY A 818 3.54 -25.91 -41.31
N PHE A 819 4.78 -25.73 -41.74
CA PHE A 819 5.12 -24.81 -42.82
C PHE A 819 6.19 -25.40 -43.76
N ASP A 820 6.23 -24.87 -44.98
CA ASP A 820 7.28 -25.11 -45.97
C ASP A 820 7.88 -23.78 -46.46
N GLU A 821 9.11 -23.82 -46.98
CA GLU A 821 9.78 -22.67 -47.61
C GLU A 821 9.74 -22.82 -49.14
N PHE A 822 8.79 -22.16 -49.79
CA PHE A 822 8.64 -22.14 -51.23
C PHE A 822 9.73 -21.28 -51.89
N GLN A 823 10.60 -21.92 -52.66
CA GLN A 823 11.77 -21.30 -53.28
C GLN A 823 11.44 -20.72 -54.65
N ALA A 824 12.26 -19.79 -55.14
CA ALA A 824 12.11 -19.25 -56.50
C ALA A 824 12.22 -20.34 -57.59
N SER A 825 12.90 -21.46 -57.30
CA SER A 825 12.94 -22.62 -58.19
C SER A 825 11.61 -23.36 -58.29
N ASP A 826 10.79 -23.34 -57.24
CA ASP A 826 9.51 -24.06 -57.17
C ASP A 826 8.44 -23.34 -57.99
N PHE A 827 8.48 -22.01 -58.02
CA PHE A 827 7.70 -21.20 -58.95
C PHE A 827 7.94 -21.62 -60.42
N ALA A 828 9.21 -21.75 -60.82
CA ALA A 828 9.57 -22.17 -62.18
C ALA A 828 9.12 -23.62 -62.52
N ASN A 829 8.92 -24.47 -61.50
CA ASN A 829 8.46 -25.85 -61.65
C ASN A 829 6.92 -25.96 -61.71
N GLY A 830 6.19 -24.89 -61.40
CA GLY A 830 4.73 -24.86 -61.41
C GLY A 830 4.05 -25.58 -60.23
N GLY A 831 4.79 -25.80 -59.13
CA GLY A 831 4.27 -26.43 -57.91
C GLY A 831 5.34 -27.17 -57.11
N THR A 832 5.03 -27.46 -55.84
CA THR A 832 5.84 -28.30 -54.96
C THR A 832 4.95 -29.20 -54.09
N ASN A 833 5.57 -30.15 -53.40
CA ASN A 833 4.91 -31.03 -52.44
C ASN A 833 5.60 -30.93 -51.08
N TYR A 834 4.82 -30.62 -50.04
CA TYR A 834 5.25 -30.67 -48.65
C TYR A 834 4.76 -31.96 -48.00
N THR A 835 5.63 -32.65 -47.26
CA THR A 835 5.23 -33.85 -46.51
C THR A 835 5.69 -33.73 -45.06
N VAL A 836 4.74 -33.75 -44.13
CA VAL A 836 4.98 -33.77 -42.68
C VAL A 836 4.52 -35.09 -42.08
N VAL A 837 5.31 -35.64 -41.15
CA VAL A 837 4.93 -36.82 -40.37
C VAL A 837 4.76 -36.38 -38.92
N THR A 838 3.53 -36.47 -38.40
CA THR A 838 3.22 -36.11 -37.01
C THR A 838 3.02 -37.36 -36.16
N SER A 839 3.59 -37.35 -34.95
CA SER A 839 3.40 -38.37 -33.92
C SER A 839 2.28 -38.03 -32.93
N SER A 840 1.51 -36.96 -33.20
CA SER A 840 0.39 -36.50 -32.37
C SER A 840 -0.88 -36.45 -33.21
N MET A 841 -1.90 -37.22 -32.79
CA MET A 841 -3.25 -37.21 -33.37
C MET A 841 -4.16 -36.16 -32.72
N THR A 842 -3.73 -35.59 -31.59
CA THR A 842 -4.54 -34.74 -30.73
C THR A 842 -4.91 -33.46 -31.48
N GLY A 843 -6.22 -33.20 -31.62
CA GLY A 843 -6.76 -32.05 -32.36
C GLY A 843 -7.02 -32.26 -33.85
N LEU A 844 -6.39 -33.25 -34.51
CA LEU A 844 -6.61 -33.51 -35.95
C LEU A 844 -7.76 -34.49 -36.24
N ALA A 845 -8.30 -35.14 -35.20
CA ALA A 845 -9.45 -36.03 -35.33
C ALA A 845 -10.70 -35.22 -35.74
N GLY A 846 -11.29 -35.54 -36.89
CA GLY A 846 -12.49 -34.86 -37.40
C GLY A 846 -12.20 -33.67 -38.33
N VAL A 847 -10.93 -33.30 -38.55
CA VAL A 847 -10.55 -32.29 -39.55
C VAL A 847 -10.95 -32.79 -40.95
N THR A 848 -11.78 -32.02 -41.64
CA THR A 848 -12.27 -32.35 -42.99
C THR A 848 -11.67 -31.47 -44.09
N HIS A 849 -11.15 -30.30 -43.73
CA HIS A 849 -10.61 -29.32 -44.66
C HIS A 849 -9.30 -28.72 -44.15
N GLY A 850 -8.42 -28.35 -45.07
CA GLY A 850 -7.20 -27.59 -44.82
C GLY A 850 -7.19 -26.25 -45.56
N THR A 851 -6.41 -25.30 -45.05
CA THR A 851 -6.16 -23.99 -45.67
C THR A 851 -4.68 -23.63 -45.50
N ALA A 852 -4.25 -22.55 -46.14
CA ALA A 852 -2.88 -22.06 -46.06
C ALA A 852 -2.79 -20.53 -46.15
N THR A 853 -1.75 -19.97 -45.56
CA THR A 853 -1.29 -18.58 -45.76
C THR A 853 0.10 -18.61 -46.42
N VAL A 854 0.46 -17.50 -47.07
CA VAL A 854 1.75 -17.29 -47.71
C VAL A 854 2.32 -15.98 -47.20
N THR A 855 3.56 -16.01 -46.71
CA THR A 855 4.30 -14.83 -46.28
C THR A 855 5.55 -14.66 -47.14
N ASP A 856 5.76 -13.47 -47.71
CA ASP A 856 7.01 -13.16 -48.43
C ASP A 856 8.19 -12.92 -47.47
N ALA A 857 9.40 -12.78 -48.02
CA ALA A 857 10.60 -12.54 -47.23
C ALA A 857 10.67 -11.13 -46.59
N ASN A 858 9.79 -10.20 -46.98
CA ASN A 858 9.64 -8.88 -46.37
C ASN A 858 8.61 -8.87 -45.23
N GLY A 859 7.83 -9.95 -45.08
CA GLY A 859 6.81 -10.11 -44.05
C GLY A 859 5.37 -9.87 -44.52
N ASN A 860 5.13 -9.60 -45.81
CA ASN A 860 3.77 -9.47 -46.34
C ASN A 860 3.06 -10.83 -46.32
N THR A 861 2.03 -10.98 -45.48
CA THR A 861 1.24 -12.21 -45.38
C THR A 861 -0.11 -12.08 -46.07
N SER A 862 -0.47 -13.09 -46.86
CA SER A 862 -1.75 -13.22 -47.55
C SER A 862 -2.92 -13.57 -46.62
N GLU A 863 -4.14 -13.46 -47.14
CA GLU A 863 -5.31 -14.09 -46.52
C GLU A 863 -5.25 -15.62 -46.62
N PHE A 864 -6.21 -16.31 -46.00
CA PHE A 864 -6.33 -17.75 -46.12
C PHE A 864 -6.74 -18.19 -47.52
N THR A 865 -6.12 -19.27 -47.98
CA THR A 865 -6.52 -19.99 -49.18
C THR A 865 -7.92 -20.60 -49.01
N THR A 866 -8.70 -20.68 -50.08
CA THR A 866 -10.00 -21.37 -50.05
C THR A 866 -9.88 -22.80 -49.48
N PRO A 867 -10.81 -23.26 -48.62
CA PRO A 867 -10.73 -24.58 -47.98
C PRO A 867 -10.60 -25.74 -48.98
N ALA A 868 -9.61 -26.61 -48.78
CA ALA A 868 -9.37 -27.82 -49.55
C ALA A 868 -9.80 -29.06 -48.75
N LEU A 869 -10.45 -30.03 -49.39
CA LEU A 869 -10.83 -31.29 -48.75
C LEU A 869 -9.59 -32.10 -48.35
N VAL A 870 -9.62 -32.66 -47.15
CA VAL A 870 -8.60 -33.60 -46.66
C VAL A 870 -8.98 -35.02 -47.08
N ASN A 871 -8.17 -35.64 -47.94
CA ASN A 871 -8.38 -37.01 -48.39
C ASN A 871 -7.61 -37.99 -47.50
N VAL A 872 -8.31 -38.94 -46.89
CA VAL A 872 -7.65 -40.01 -46.11
C VAL A 872 -7.35 -41.21 -47.01
N LEU A 873 -6.07 -41.47 -47.27
CA LEU A 873 -5.58 -42.57 -48.10
C LEU A 873 -5.20 -43.78 -47.25
N ASN A 874 -5.61 -44.98 -47.67
CA ASN A 874 -5.51 -46.26 -46.93
C ASN A 874 -6.15 -46.23 -45.53
N PRO A 875 -7.48 -46.11 -45.41
CA PRO A 875 -8.15 -46.38 -44.14
C PRO A 875 -7.85 -47.83 -43.73
N PRO A 876 -7.51 -48.12 -42.45
CA PRO A 876 -7.43 -49.49 -42.00
C PRO A 876 -8.75 -50.19 -42.33
N SER A 877 -8.69 -51.38 -42.91
CA SER A 877 -9.83 -52.29 -42.88
C SER A 877 -10.26 -52.36 -41.43
N VAL A 878 -11.50 -51.96 -41.14
CA VAL A 878 -12.08 -52.01 -39.79
C VAL A 878 -12.09 -53.47 -39.34
N ALA A 879 -10.98 -53.92 -38.76
CA ALA A 879 -11.01 -54.94 -37.74
C ALA A 879 -11.69 -54.24 -36.58
N SER A 880 -12.89 -54.71 -36.23
CA SER A 880 -13.56 -54.35 -34.99
C SER A 880 -12.51 -54.18 -33.91
N VAL A 881 -12.37 -52.96 -33.36
CA VAL A 881 -11.63 -52.75 -32.14
C VAL A 881 -12.31 -53.66 -31.12
N ASN A 882 -11.64 -54.76 -30.86
CA ASN A 882 -11.96 -55.67 -29.78
C ASN A 882 -11.74 -54.85 -28.51
N SER A 883 -12.84 -54.45 -27.88
CA SER A 883 -12.88 -54.07 -26.47
C SER A 883 -11.98 -55.03 -25.71
N ASN A 884 -10.88 -54.53 -25.15
CA ASN A 884 -10.07 -55.31 -24.22
C ASN A 884 -10.96 -55.55 -22.98
N PRO A 885 -11.43 -56.76 -22.69
CA PRO A 885 -12.32 -57.02 -21.55
C PRO A 885 -11.53 -57.17 -20.25
N LEU A 886 -10.27 -56.71 -20.19
CA LEU A 886 -9.38 -56.91 -19.04
C LEU A 886 -9.21 -55.68 -18.15
N ASN A 887 -9.56 -54.47 -18.60
CA ASN A 887 -9.56 -53.27 -17.76
C ASN A 887 -10.73 -52.33 -18.10
N PRO A 888 -11.82 -52.32 -17.30
CA PRO A 888 -12.98 -51.46 -17.55
C PRO A 888 -12.68 -49.96 -17.40
N LEU A 889 -11.51 -49.57 -16.90
CA LEU A 889 -11.06 -48.18 -16.78
C LEU A 889 -10.35 -47.64 -18.06
N ASP A 890 -10.00 -48.52 -19.01
CA ASP A 890 -9.38 -48.15 -20.29
C ASP A 890 -10.47 -48.01 -21.36
N VAL A 891 -11.11 -46.84 -21.40
CA VAL A 891 -12.32 -46.60 -22.20
C VAL A 891 -12.02 -46.35 -23.67
N ASN A 892 -10.75 -46.02 -24.00
CA ASN A 892 -10.29 -45.83 -25.38
C ASN A 892 -9.55 -47.06 -25.95
N GLY A 893 -9.30 -48.10 -25.13
CA GLY A 893 -8.76 -49.39 -25.55
C GLY A 893 -7.28 -49.39 -25.94
N HIS A 894 -6.49 -48.52 -25.31
CA HIS A 894 -5.08 -48.29 -25.65
C HIS A 894 -4.06 -49.05 -24.77
N ASP A 895 -4.51 -50.06 -24.01
CA ASP A 895 -3.72 -50.86 -23.07
C ASP A 895 -3.12 -50.03 -21.91
N GLY A 896 -3.89 -49.07 -21.38
CA GLY A 896 -3.52 -48.20 -20.26
C GLY A 896 -4.71 -47.39 -19.71
N VAL A 897 -4.58 -46.76 -18.55
CA VAL A 897 -5.57 -45.77 -18.06
C VAL A 897 -4.84 -44.43 -17.96
N THR A 898 -5.37 -43.41 -18.61
CA THR A 898 -4.79 -42.08 -18.74
C THR A 898 -5.83 -41.00 -18.43
N PRO A 899 -5.43 -39.74 -18.24
CA PRO A 899 -6.38 -38.64 -18.12
C PRO A 899 -7.36 -38.50 -19.30
N LEU A 900 -7.00 -39.03 -20.48
CA LEU A 900 -7.89 -39.05 -21.64
C LEU A 900 -9.10 -39.99 -21.44
N ASP A 901 -8.92 -41.07 -20.68
CA ASP A 901 -10.02 -41.99 -20.34
C ASP A 901 -11.07 -41.30 -19.47
N LEU A 902 -10.63 -40.39 -18.58
CA LEU A 902 -11.52 -39.57 -17.77
C LEU A 902 -12.32 -38.59 -18.62
N LEU A 903 -11.66 -37.96 -19.59
CA LEU A 903 -12.30 -36.99 -20.49
C LEU A 903 -13.40 -37.64 -21.33
N LEU A 904 -13.20 -38.88 -21.77
CA LEU A 904 -14.20 -39.64 -22.51
C LEU A 904 -15.41 -40.04 -21.66
N VAL A 905 -15.21 -40.29 -20.36
CA VAL A 905 -16.33 -40.50 -19.42
C VAL A 905 -17.09 -39.21 -19.18
N PHE A 906 -16.40 -38.07 -19.03
CA PHE A 906 -17.05 -36.76 -18.89
C PHE A 906 -17.80 -36.33 -20.15
N ASP A 907 -17.27 -36.59 -21.34
CA ASP A 907 -17.98 -36.35 -22.59
C ASP A 907 -19.22 -37.25 -22.71
N GLY A 908 -19.12 -38.50 -22.26
CA GLY A 908 -20.28 -39.39 -22.10
C GLY A 908 -21.36 -38.83 -21.16
N LEU A 909 -20.95 -38.21 -20.04
CA LEU A 909 -21.85 -37.56 -19.08
C LEU A 909 -22.45 -36.25 -19.62
N SER A 910 -21.66 -35.46 -20.36
CA SER A 910 -22.10 -34.18 -20.94
C SER A 910 -23.14 -34.41 -22.04
N GLN A 911 -22.95 -35.45 -22.87
CA GLN A 911 -23.91 -35.84 -23.91
C GLN A 911 -25.22 -36.40 -23.31
N GLN A 912 -25.19 -36.91 -22.08
CA GLN A 912 -26.39 -37.33 -21.35
C GLN A 912 -27.18 -36.15 -20.75
N ALA A 913 -26.52 -35.04 -20.39
CA ALA A 913 -27.16 -33.86 -19.81
C ALA A 913 -28.06 -33.09 -20.79
N ALA A 914 -27.94 -33.34 -22.11
CA ALA A 914 -28.78 -32.74 -23.14
C ALA A 914 -30.19 -33.37 -23.27
N GLY A 915 -30.46 -34.47 -22.55
CA GLY A 915 -31.77 -35.14 -22.50
C GLY A 915 -32.35 -35.18 -21.08
N ALA A 916 -33.53 -34.58 -20.91
CA ALA A 916 -34.35 -34.52 -19.69
C ALA A 916 -34.11 -35.56 -18.56
N HIS A 917 -34.09 -35.05 -17.32
CA HIS A 917 -34.15 -35.76 -16.03
C HIS A 917 -34.83 -37.15 -16.07
N GLY A 918 -34.07 -38.19 -15.73
CA GLY A 918 -34.59 -39.51 -15.39
C GLY A 918 -33.75 -40.64 -15.97
N GLU A 919 -33.25 -41.50 -15.08
CA GLU A 919 -32.49 -42.70 -15.45
C GLU A 919 -33.21 -43.53 -16.54
N SER A 920 -32.58 -43.68 -17.71
CA SER A 920 -32.93 -44.71 -18.68
C SER A 920 -31.81 -45.01 -19.68
N ALA A 921 -31.11 -46.10 -19.37
CA ALA A 921 -30.59 -47.18 -20.22
C ALA A 921 -30.00 -46.92 -21.63
N ALA A 922 -28.76 -47.39 -21.75
CA ALA A 922 -27.98 -47.78 -22.94
C ALA A 922 -27.14 -46.68 -23.62
N SER A 923 -26.16 -46.12 -22.91
CA SER A 923 -24.90 -45.66 -23.50
C SER A 923 -23.89 -46.83 -23.57
N SER A 924 -22.92 -46.72 -24.46
CA SER A 924 -21.95 -47.76 -24.81
C SER A 924 -21.29 -48.40 -23.58
N ALA A 925 -21.03 -49.71 -23.63
CA ALA A 925 -20.19 -50.45 -22.67
C ALA A 925 -18.75 -49.89 -22.52
N MET A 926 -18.44 -48.78 -23.19
CA MET A 926 -17.16 -48.09 -23.16
C MET A 926 -17.08 -47.03 -22.05
N THR A 927 -18.19 -46.47 -21.53
CA THR A 927 -18.16 -45.38 -20.52
C THR A 927 -18.68 -45.78 -19.13
N ASP A 928 -19.10 -47.04 -19.00
CA ASP A 928 -19.48 -47.70 -17.73
C ASP A 928 -18.23 -48.38 -17.17
N THR A 929 -17.41 -47.60 -16.46
CA THR A 929 -16.09 -48.05 -15.99
C THR A 929 -16.18 -48.83 -14.68
N ASN A 930 -17.29 -48.69 -13.94
CA ASN A 930 -17.55 -49.43 -12.71
C ASN A 930 -18.39 -50.70 -12.93
N GLY A 931 -18.97 -50.89 -14.13
CA GLY A 931 -19.67 -52.10 -14.57
C GLY A 931 -21.09 -52.24 -14.03
N ASP A 932 -21.73 -51.15 -13.59
CA ASP A 932 -23.08 -51.15 -13.04
C ASP A 932 -24.18 -51.03 -14.10
N GLY A 933 -23.79 -50.94 -15.38
CA GLY A 933 -24.67 -50.81 -16.53
C GLY A 933 -25.13 -49.37 -16.80
N LYS A 934 -24.54 -48.38 -16.13
CA LYS A 934 -24.83 -46.94 -16.29
C LYS A 934 -23.53 -46.16 -16.53
N THR A 935 -23.65 -45.00 -17.16
CA THR A 935 -22.60 -43.98 -17.15
C THR A 935 -23.02 -42.93 -16.13
N SER A 936 -22.21 -42.71 -15.11
CA SER A 936 -22.49 -41.85 -13.97
C SER A 936 -21.23 -41.11 -13.51
N PRO A 937 -21.35 -40.07 -12.66
CA PRO A 937 -20.17 -39.46 -12.03
C PRO A 937 -19.28 -40.47 -11.28
N ALA A 938 -19.83 -41.61 -10.84
CA ALA A 938 -19.06 -42.67 -10.20
C ALA A 938 -18.07 -43.38 -11.17
N ASP A 939 -18.38 -43.40 -12.47
CA ASP A 939 -17.48 -43.94 -13.50
C ASP A 939 -16.28 -43.02 -13.75
N ALA A 940 -16.51 -41.70 -13.70
CA ALA A 940 -15.43 -40.71 -13.77
C ALA A 940 -14.54 -40.79 -12.53
N LEU A 941 -15.16 -40.92 -11.35
CA LEU A 941 -14.45 -41.08 -10.08
C LEU A 941 -13.57 -42.33 -10.05
N ALA A 942 -13.99 -43.44 -10.68
CA ALA A 942 -13.20 -44.66 -10.76
C ALA A 942 -11.88 -44.45 -11.56
N VAL A 943 -11.93 -43.69 -12.65
CA VAL A 943 -10.75 -43.35 -13.46
C VAL A 943 -9.84 -42.36 -12.72
N ILE A 944 -10.42 -41.34 -12.06
CA ILE A 944 -9.67 -40.37 -11.23
C ILE A 944 -8.89 -41.08 -10.12
N ASN A 945 -9.54 -41.97 -9.38
CA ASN A 945 -8.90 -42.69 -8.28
C ASN A 945 -7.75 -43.57 -8.77
N TYR A 946 -7.93 -44.24 -9.91
CA TYR A 946 -6.86 -45.05 -10.50
C TYR A 946 -5.65 -44.20 -10.90
N LEU A 947 -5.88 -43.04 -11.53
CA LEU A 947 -4.80 -42.12 -11.91
C LEU A 947 -4.08 -41.53 -10.69
N ALA A 948 -4.83 -41.17 -9.65
CA ALA A 948 -4.29 -40.68 -8.39
C ALA A 948 -3.43 -41.75 -7.67
N GLU A 949 -3.85 -43.02 -7.70
CA GLU A 949 -3.07 -44.14 -7.15
C GLU A 949 -1.76 -44.39 -7.91
N GLN A 950 -1.73 -44.16 -9.23
CA GLN A 950 -0.51 -44.28 -10.05
C GLN A 950 0.44 -43.09 -9.88
N ALA A 951 -0.06 -41.92 -9.47
CA ALA A 951 0.71 -40.70 -9.27
C ALA A 951 1.35 -40.58 -7.87
N ALA A 952 0.95 -41.39 -6.89
CA ALA A 952 1.43 -41.29 -5.52
C ALA A 952 2.78 -42.03 -5.30
N PRO A 953 3.83 -41.39 -4.75
CA PRO A 953 4.96 -42.11 -4.18
C PRO A 953 4.51 -42.96 -2.98
N VAL A 954 5.09 -44.16 -2.86
CA VAL A 954 4.70 -45.30 -1.98
C VAL A 954 4.73 -45.01 -0.45
N SER A 955 4.75 -43.76 0.00
CA SER A 955 4.76 -43.38 1.43
C SER A 955 3.52 -42.64 1.94
N ALA A 956 2.56 -42.25 1.09
CA ALA A 956 1.37 -41.49 1.52
C ALA A 956 0.12 -42.36 1.83
N SER A 957 0.19 -43.68 1.64
CA SER A 957 -1.00 -44.55 1.55
C SER A 957 -1.60 -45.06 2.87
N THR A 958 -1.18 -44.54 4.03
CA THR A 958 -1.77 -44.96 5.32
C THR A 958 -2.68 -43.90 5.94
N GLU A 959 -2.43 -42.61 5.73
CA GLU A 959 -3.24 -41.53 6.31
C GLU A 959 -4.46 -41.18 5.43
N ALA A 960 -4.30 -41.17 4.10
CA ALA A 960 -5.39 -40.94 3.15
C ALA A 960 -6.48 -42.03 3.19
N ARG A 961 -6.12 -43.26 3.56
CA ARG A 961 -7.07 -44.37 3.73
C ARG A 961 -7.92 -44.28 5.00
N SER A 962 -7.51 -43.48 6.00
CA SER A 962 -8.29 -43.30 7.23
C SER A 962 -9.35 -42.20 7.11
N PHE A 963 -9.19 -41.28 6.16
CA PHE A 963 -10.08 -40.14 5.98
C PHE A 963 -11.28 -40.46 5.06
N LEU A 964 -11.12 -41.42 4.14
CA LEU A 964 -12.17 -41.84 3.20
C LEU A 964 -13.13 -42.91 3.73
N SER A 965 -12.86 -43.53 4.88
CA SER A 965 -13.81 -44.47 5.52
C SER A 965 -14.88 -43.78 6.37
N ASP A 966 -14.77 -42.47 6.57
CA ASP A 966 -15.66 -41.68 7.43
C ASP A 966 -16.74 -40.92 6.63
N TRP A 967 -16.75 -41.08 5.30
CA TRP A 967 -17.68 -40.36 4.40
C TRP A 967 -18.70 -41.26 3.71
N SER A 968 -18.79 -42.53 4.10
CA SER A 968 -19.79 -43.47 3.57
C SER A 968 -20.98 -43.72 4.49
N ASP A 969 -21.07 -43.05 5.63
CA ASP A 969 -22.21 -43.14 6.55
C ASP A 969 -22.53 -41.73 7.04
N ASP A 970 -23.47 -41.05 6.38
CA ASP A 970 -24.50 -40.22 7.03
C ASP A 970 -25.43 -39.62 5.96
N ASP A 971 -26.48 -40.38 5.65
CA ASP A 971 -27.78 -39.82 5.30
C ASP A 971 -28.33 -39.09 6.54
N GLU A 972 -28.51 -37.76 6.51
CA GLU A 972 -29.67 -37.03 7.07
C GLU A 972 -29.48 -35.49 7.03
N GLU A 973 -30.60 -34.81 7.15
CA GLU A 973 -30.93 -33.41 6.82
C GLU A 973 -30.24 -32.30 7.65
N ASP A 974 -30.36 -31.08 7.09
CA ASP A 974 -30.45 -29.75 7.73
C ASP A 974 -29.18 -28.88 7.97
N ASP A 975 -29.28 -27.68 7.38
CA ASP A 975 -28.86 -26.35 7.86
C ASP A 975 -27.43 -26.10 8.33
N ALA A 976 -26.62 -25.46 7.45
CA ALA A 976 -26.02 -24.13 7.64
C ALA A 976 -24.75 -23.97 6.77
N LEU A 977 -24.85 -23.13 5.75
CA LEU A 977 -23.69 -22.59 5.01
C LEU A 977 -22.98 -21.57 5.90
N GLU A 978 -21.75 -21.87 6.33
CA GLU A 978 -20.75 -20.85 6.69
C GLU A 978 -19.34 -21.26 6.19
N PRO A 979 -18.46 -20.26 5.93
CA PRO A 979 -17.49 -20.32 4.84
C PRO A 979 -16.05 -20.55 5.34
N TRP A 980 -15.46 -21.72 5.02
CA TRP A 980 -14.04 -22.00 5.25
C TRP A 980 -13.40 -22.89 4.15
N ASP A 981 -13.77 -22.68 2.89
CA ASP A 981 -13.15 -23.37 1.73
C ASP A 981 -12.04 -22.55 1.05
N ALA A 982 -11.15 -21.92 1.83
CA ALA A 982 -9.98 -21.23 1.29
C ALA A 982 -8.73 -22.13 1.20
N ALA A 983 -8.75 -23.35 1.77
CA ALA A 983 -7.59 -24.25 1.78
C ALA A 983 -7.59 -25.28 0.64
N LEU A 984 -8.70 -25.42 -0.09
CA LEU A 984 -8.84 -26.36 -1.21
C LEU A 984 -8.44 -25.75 -2.57
N MET A 985 -8.26 -24.42 -2.63
CA MET A 985 -7.82 -23.72 -3.84
C MET A 985 -6.30 -23.70 -4.00
N ASP A 986 -5.54 -23.81 -2.89
CA ASP A 986 -4.06 -23.72 -2.90
C ASP A 986 -3.36 -24.99 -3.43
N ILE A 987 -4.05 -26.12 -3.55
CA ILE A 987 -3.49 -27.35 -4.13
C ILE A 987 -3.85 -27.50 -5.61
N ALA A 988 -4.85 -26.76 -6.10
CA ALA A 988 -5.28 -26.81 -7.50
C ALA A 988 -4.51 -25.84 -8.42
N TRP A 989 -3.72 -24.90 -7.88
CA TRP A 989 -2.88 -23.98 -8.67
C TRP A 989 -1.46 -24.51 -8.92
N GLU A 990 -0.99 -25.51 -8.16
CA GLU A 990 0.35 -26.14 -8.34
C GLU A 990 0.34 -27.47 -9.12
N VAL A 991 -0.79 -27.87 -9.70
CA VAL A 991 -0.93 -29.00 -10.64
C VAL A 991 -1.41 -28.48 -11.98
#